data_AF-A0A8C4TNP2-F1
#
_entry.id   AF-A0A8C4TNP2-F1
#
_cell.length_a   1.000
_cell.length_b   1.000
_cell.length_c   1.000
_cell.angle_alpha   90.00
_cell.angle_beta   90.00
_cell.angle_gamma   90.00
#
_symmetry.space_group_name_H-M   'P 1'
#
loop_
_entity.id
_entity.type
_entity.pdbx_description
1 polymer ?
#
loop_
_entity_poly.entity_id
_entity_poly.type
_entity_poly.pdbx_seq_one_letter_code
_entity_poly.pdbx_strand_id
1 'polypeptide(L)'
;MAVAVGGGHFGYILDLLKRDKVTIKGIERELICPACKELFTHPLILPCQHNVCHKCVKEILFAFEDSSGGSESSNQSSPRIRITASVDRIDRITRSASQRKSFGWRGRKHNSVTSRLSLFPCPGCQRNIDLGERGINGLFRNFTLETIVERYRQAARAAIAIMCDFCKPPPQESTKSCMDCSASYCNECFKVHHPWGTVKAQHEYVAPTTNFRPKILMCPEHEMEGVNMYCEICRRPVCHLCKLGGYHANHRVTTMSTAYKTLKEKLSKDIKYLISKESQVRAHIMQLDLLLKETECNSERAKEEASQSFEKLFHVLEEKKSAALRAIEASKTLRLEKLQMQAEEYQGLLENNGLVGYAQEVLKETDPSCFVQTAKQLHVRIQKATESLKSFRPAAGATFEDFVVDIAKQEEILGDLSFHSNGLEIPEINEEQSRIYNKALISWECPGNVDSADIYVLEYRKLNREDETEMWQVEVCSKSKVISDLDDDSSYAFRVRGYKGSICSPWSREVVLRTPPAPVFSFLFDDKCGYNSEHLLLNPGRTSVESRAGFPLLLGSERLQVGCYTTLDYIIGDTGIAKGKHFWAFHVEAYSYLVKVGVVSSHQINKLFHNSHDVTSPRYEQDSGHDSGSEDTFFDSSKPCTLVTLGMKKFFIPTTPAAPKDPASRILPLPSCLGICLDCDNGKVEFYDADCMKCLYECKVNCSGMMYPMFALMGGAAVHLEEAVTAKYEEHDDNV
;
A
#
# COMPACT_ATOMS: atom_id res chain seq x y z
N MET A 1 -66.53 23.51 -8.14
CA MET A 1 -65.06 23.51 -7.98
C MET A 1 -64.60 22.14 -7.50
N ALA A 2 -64.27 21.22 -8.41
CA ALA A 2 -63.72 19.91 -8.06
C ALA A 2 -62.24 19.90 -8.48
N VAL A 3 -61.36 19.85 -7.50
CA VAL A 3 -59.91 20.01 -7.67
C VAL A 3 -59.32 18.75 -8.30
N ALA A 4 -58.77 18.90 -9.50
CA ALA A 4 -57.90 17.94 -10.13
C ALA A 4 -56.62 17.76 -9.29
N VAL A 5 -56.53 16.67 -8.52
CA VAL A 5 -55.27 16.24 -7.89
C VAL A 5 -55.03 14.78 -8.24
N GLY A 6 -54.30 14.54 -9.33
CA GLY A 6 -54.01 13.18 -9.75
C GLY A 6 -53.15 13.05 -11.01
N GLY A 7 -52.26 14.01 -11.29
CA GLY A 7 -51.46 14.01 -12.52
C GLY A 7 -50.01 14.49 -12.40
N GLY A 8 -49.51 14.78 -11.19
CA GLY A 8 -48.28 15.56 -11.04
C GLY A 8 -46.94 14.81 -11.04
N HIS A 9 -46.90 13.49 -10.82
CA HIS A 9 -45.61 12.79 -10.58
C HIS A 9 -45.39 11.51 -11.38
N PHE A 10 -46.30 11.12 -12.27
CA PHE A 10 -46.00 10.10 -13.29
C PHE A 10 -45.25 10.69 -14.50
N GLY A 11 -45.40 12.00 -14.71
CA GLY A 11 -44.58 12.77 -15.64
C GLY A 11 -43.10 12.77 -15.28
N TYR A 12 -42.72 12.62 -14.00
CA TYR A 12 -41.32 12.62 -13.57
C TYR A 12 -40.57 11.33 -13.95
N ILE A 13 -41.22 10.17 -13.89
CA ILE A 13 -40.64 8.89 -14.35
C ILE A 13 -40.54 8.88 -15.88
N LEU A 14 -41.54 9.40 -16.57
CA LEU A 14 -41.49 9.59 -18.03
C LEU A 14 -40.45 10.64 -18.45
N ASP A 15 -40.24 11.69 -17.67
CA ASP A 15 -39.17 12.68 -17.88
C ASP A 15 -37.78 12.09 -17.61
N LEU A 16 -37.64 11.19 -16.63
CA LEU A 16 -36.38 10.49 -16.35
C LEU A 16 -36.04 9.45 -17.42
N LEU A 17 -37.07 8.77 -17.96
CA LEU A 17 -36.96 7.88 -19.12
C LEU A 17 -36.67 8.66 -20.42
N LYS A 18 -37.20 9.88 -20.58
CA LYS A 18 -36.90 10.79 -21.71
C LYS A 18 -35.53 11.48 -21.61
N ARG A 19 -34.94 11.56 -20.41
CA ARG A 19 -33.63 12.18 -20.14
C ARG A 19 -32.49 11.16 -20.01
N ASP A 20 -32.68 9.92 -20.46
CA ASP A 20 -31.68 8.83 -20.47
C ASP A 20 -31.02 8.48 -19.12
N LYS A 21 -31.60 8.89 -17.98
CA LYS A 21 -31.01 8.60 -16.64
C LYS A 21 -31.33 7.21 -16.11
N VAL A 22 -32.37 6.55 -16.64
CA VAL A 22 -32.70 5.14 -16.35
C VAL A 22 -33.14 4.50 -17.66
N THR A 23 -32.50 3.41 -18.08
CA THR A 23 -32.87 2.72 -19.33
C THR A 23 -34.15 1.91 -19.12
N ILE A 24 -34.99 1.80 -20.17
CA ILE A 24 -36.21 0.95 -20.17
C ILE A 24 -35.87 -0.52 -19.82
N LYS A 25 -34.66 -0.99 -20.14
CA LYS A 25 -34.14 -2.32 -19.77
C LYS A 25 -33.80 -2.45 -18.27
N GLY A 26 -33.45 -1.35 -17.60
CA GLY A 26 -33.16 -1.33 -16.16
C GLY A 26 -34.42 -1.53 -15.31
N ILE A 27 -35.54 -0.91 -15.70
CA ILE A 27 -36.81 -1.07 -14.99
C ILE A 27 -37.45 -2.44 -15.22
N GLU A 28 -37.21 -3.07 -16.37
CA GLU A 28 -37.73 -4.39 -16.72
C GLU A 28 -37.40 -5.46 -15.67
N ARG A 29 -36.21 -5.42 -15.08
CA ARG A 29 -35.78 -6.35 -14.03
C ARG A 29 -36.67 -6.29 -12.78
N GLU A 30 -37.20 -5.12 -12.45
CA GLU A 30 -38.10 -4.91 -11.31
C GLU A 30 -39.56 -5.30 -11.62
N LEU A 31 -39.88 -5.55 -12.90
CA LEU A 31 -41.22 -5.89 -13.38
C LEU A 31 -41.40 -7.38 -13.68
N ILE A 32 -40.34 -8.17 -13.50
CA ILE A 32 -40.32 -9.61 -13.77
C ILE A 32 -40.58 -10.40 -12.48
N CYS A 33 -41.46 -11.40 -12.59
CA CYS A 33 -41.72 -12.34 -11.52
C CYS A 33 -40.51 -13.27 -11.31
N PRO A 34 -39.98 -13.39 -10.08
CA PRO A 34 -38.82 -14.24 -9.81
C PRO A 34 -39.08 -15.74 -10.04
N ALA A 35 -40.35 -16.17 -10.02
CA ALA A 35 -40.76 -17.56 -10.21
C ALA A 35 -40.88 -17.93 -11.70
N CYS A 36 -41.72 -17.24 -12.48
CA CYS A 36 -41.97 -17.56 -13.89
C CYS A 36 -41.05 -16.84 -14.88
N LYS A 37 -40.23 -15.88 -14.42
CA LYS A 37 -39.35 -15.03 -15.24
C LYS A 37 -40.07 -14.19 -16.32
N GLU A 38 -41.40 -14.09 -16.21
CA GLU A 38 -42.25 -13.25 -17.05
C GLU A 38 -42.68 -11.98 -16.30
N LEU A 39 -43.17 -10.97 -17.04
CA LEU A 39 -43.79 -9.79 -16.45
C LEU A 39 -44.94 -10.16 -15.51
N PHE A 40 -45.06 -9.48 -14.36
CA PHE A 40 -46.06 -9.84 -13.35
C PHE A 40 -47.50 -9.89 -13.91
N THR A 41 -48.24 -10.92 -13.50
CA THR A 41 -49.67 -11.10 -13.75
C THR A 41 -50.35 -11.37 -12.41
N HIS A 42 -51.30 -10.51 -12.02
CA HIS A 42 -51.95 -10.55 -10.70
C HIS A 42 -50.94 -10.75 -9.54
N PRO A 43 -49.97 -9.83 -9.33
CA PRO A 43 -48.93 -9.97 -8.32
C PRO A 43 -49.51 -9.95 -6.90
N LEU A 44 -49.00 -10.83 -6.04
CA LEU A 44 -49.29 -10.89 -4.61
C LEU A 44 -48.06 -10.42 -3.82
N ILE A 45 -48.29 -9.64 -2.76
CA ILE A 45 -47.26 -9.18 -1.83
C ILE A 45 -47.10 -10.24 -0.73
N LEU A 46 -45.91 -10.83 -0.65
CA LEU A 46 -45.55 -11.77 0.42
C LEU A 46 -45.18 -11.03 1.71
N PRO A 47 -45.25 -11.67 2.89
CA PRO A 47 -44.78 -11.11 4.16
C PRO A 47 -43.32 -10.63 4.14
N CYS A 48 -42.47 -11.23 3.30
CA CYS A 48 -41.08 -10.78 3.07
C CYS A 48 -40.95 -9.57 2.12
N GLN A 49 -42.07 -8.95 1.73
CA GLN A 49 -42.21 -7.80 0.82
C GLN A 49 -41.87 -8.04 -0.66
N HIS A 50 -41.58 -9.28 -1.04
CA HIS A 50 -41.42 -9.65 -2.45
C HIS A 50 -42.78 -9.86 -3.12
N ASN A 51 -42.80 -9.69 -4.44
CA ASN A 51 -43.98 -9.91 -5.27
C ASN A 51 -43.84 -11.23 -6.04
N VAL A 52 -44.92 -12.00 -6.13
CA VAL A 52 -45.00 -13.23 -6.94
C VAL A 52 -46.37 -13.29 -7.61
N CYS A 53 -46.47 -13.73 -8.86
CA CYS A 53 -47.76 -13.90 -9.54
C CYS A 53 -48.67 -14.88 -8.77
N HIS A 54 -49.96 -14.58 -8.68
CA HIS A 54 -50.93 -15.46 -8.00
C HIS A 54 -50.89 -16.91 -8.53
N LYS A 55 -50.73 -17.10 -9.85
CA LYS A 55 -50.58 -18.43 -10.47
C LYS A 55 -49.32 -19.14 -9.96
N CYS A 56 -48.18 -18.45 -9.91
CA CYS A 56 -46.93 -19.01 -9.45
C CYS A 56 -46.97 -19.39 -7.96
N VAL A 57 -47.62 -18.59 -7.11
CA VAL A 57 -47.80 -18.96 -5.69
C VAL A 57 -48.64 -20.23 -5.57
N LYS A 58 -49.73 -20.35 -6.33
CA LYS A 58 -50.54 -21.58 -6.38
C LYS A 58 -49.70 -22.79 -6.80
N GLU A 59 -48.97 -22.67 -7.91
CA GLU A 59 -48.14 -23.76 -8.45
C GLU A 59 -47.05 -24.20 -7.46
N ILE A 60 -46.39 -23.25 -6.79
CA ILE A 60 -45.39 -23.57 -5.76
C ILE A 60 -46.03 -24.33 -4.60
N LEU A 61 -47.21 -23.91 -4.13
CA LEU A 61 -47.90 -24.58 -3.03
C LEU A 61 -48.40 -25.98 -3.42
N PHE A 62 -48.93 -26.15 -4.64
CA PHE A 62 -49.33 -27.47 -5.15
C PHE A 62 -48.14 -28.43 -5.26
N ALA A 63 -46.98 -27.96 -5.73
CA ALA A 63 -45.77 -28.78 -5.80
C ALA A 63 -45.24 -29.22 -4.42
N PHE A 64 -45.50 -28.44 -3.37
CA PHE A 64 -45.16 -28.79 -1.98
C PHE A 64 -46.14 -29.81 -1.37
N GLU A 65 -47.41 -29.79 -1.76
CA GLU A 65 -48.40 -30.77 -1.29
C GLU A 65 -48.17 -32.18 -1.89
N ASP A 66 -47.76 -32.28 -3.16
CA ASP A 66 -47.46 -33.56 -3.82
C ASP A 66 -46.16 -34.21 -3.30
N SER A 67 -45.20 -33.43 -2.81
CA SER A 67 -43.94 -33.95 -2.24
C SER A 67 -44.08 -34.50 -0.81
N SER A 68 -45.21 -34.23 -0.14
CA SER A 68 -45.42 -34.60 1.27
C SER A 68 -46.17 -35.93 1.45
N GLY A 69 -46.42 -36.67 0.37
CA GLY A 69 -47.07 -37.99 0.39
C GLY A 69 -46.30 -39.03 -0.43
N GLY A 70 -45.18 -39.54 0.11
CA GLY A 70 -44.44 -40.64 -0.53
C GLY A 70 -43.08 -40.92 0.11
N SER A 71 -42.99 -42.06 0.80
CA SER A 71 -41.92 -42.64 1.60
C SER A 71 -40.49 -42.74 1.03
N GLU A 72 -39.53 -42.50 1.95
CA GLU A 72 -38.23 -43.17 2.22
C GLU A 72 -37.42 -43.78 1.05
N SER A 73 -36.28 -43.17 0.71
CA SER A 73 -34.93 -43.71 1.02
C SER A 73 -33.80 -43.02 0.22
N SER A 74 -32.63 -42.96 0.87
CA SER A 74 -31.28 -42.71 0.37
C SER A 74 -30.79 -41.30 0.01
N ASN A 75 -29.68 -40.98 0.69
CA ASN A 75 -28.77 -39.84 0.53
C ASN A 75 -28.36 -39.56 -0.91
N GLN A 76 -28.44 -38.28 -1.32
CA GLN A 76 -27.32 -37.48 -1.84
C GLN A 76 -27.79 -36.08 -2.24
N SER A 77 -27.02 -35.08 -1.82
CA SER A 77 -26.66 -33.87 -2.59
C SER A 77 -27.77 -33.02 -3.22
N SER A 78 -28.00 -31.85 -2.61
CA SER A 78 -28.42 -30.56 -3.21
C SER A 78 -29.27 -30.58 -4.51
N PRO A 79 -30.56 -30.19 -4.48
CA PRO A 79 -31.34 -30.07 -5.70
C PRO A 79 -31.12 -28.71 -6.39
N ARG A 80 -30.58 -28.75 -7.60
CA ARG A 80 -30.58 -27.64 -8.56
C ARG A 80 -31.86 -27.75 -9.40
N ILE A 81 -32.88 -26.96 -9.08
CA ILE A 81 -34.17 -26.97 -9.82
C ILE A 81 -33.94 -26.43 -11.24
N ARG A 82 -34.08 -27.31 -12.23
CA ARG A 82 -34.16 -27.00 -13.67
C ARG A 82 -35.65 -26.88 -14.02
N ILE A 83 -36.10 -25.72 -14.49
CA ILE A 83 -37.45 -25.55 -15.07
C ILE A 83 -37.31 -25.65 -16.59
N THR A 84 -37.76 -26.75 -17.16
CA THR A 84 -38.02 -26.91 -18.59
C THR A 84 -39.46 -26.49 -18.89
N ALA A 85 -39.64 -25.67 -19.92
CA ALA A 85 -40.94 -25.28 -20.46
C ALA A 85 -41.54 -26.41 -21.32
N SER A 86 -42.83 -26.70 -21.15
CA SER A 86 -43.67 -27.21 -22.24
C SER A 86 -45.16 -27.03 -21.89
N VAL A 87 -45.95 -26.75 -22.93
CA VAL A 87 -47.40 -26.56 -22.97
C VAL A 87 -48.04 -27.89 -23.35
N ASP A 88 -49.10 -28.34 -22.65
CA ASP A 88 -50.34 -28.86 -23.29
C ASP A 88 -51.47 -29.31 -22.34
N ARG A 89 -52.69 -28.91 -22.72
CA ARG A 89 -54.04 -29.53 -22.63
C ARG A 89 -54.66 -30.09 -21.32
N ILE A 90 -55.63 -29.33 -20.80
CA ILE A 90 -57.12 -29.53 -20.82
C ILE A 90 -57.77 -30.82 -20.23
N ASP A 91 -58.61 -30.58 -19.19
CA ASP A 91 -60.00 -31.03 -18.88
C ASP A 91 -60.38 -32.11 -17.83
N ARG A 92 -61.53 -31.77 -17.17
CA ARG A 92 -62.54 -32.58 -16.44
C ARG A 92 -62.13 -33.13 -15.06
N ILE A 93 -62.86 -32.94 -13.96
CA ILE A 93 -64.26 -33.32 -13.68
C ILE A 93 -64.74 -32.58 -12.43
N THR A 94 -65.98 -32.11 -12.52
CA THR A 94 -66.81 -31.55 -11.46
C THR A 94 -67.54 -32.66 -10.69
N ARG A 95 -67.81 -32.40 -9.40
CA ARG A 95 -68.96 -32.86 -8.59
C ARG A 95 -68.75 -34.01 -7.58
N SER A 96 -69.33 -33.72 -6.41
CA SER A 96 -70.00 -34.63 -5.47
C SER A 96 -69.18 -35.27 -4.36
N ALA A 97 -69.13 -34.56 -3.23
CA ALA A 97 -69.24 -35.19 -1.92
C ALA A 97 -70.57 -35.97 -1.82
N SER A 98 -70.56 -37.16 -1.20
CA SER A 98 -71.55 -37.63 -0.21
C SER A 98 -71.45 -39.14 0.09
N GLN A 99 -71.66 -39.48 1.37
CA GLN A 99 -72.03 -40.77 1.98
C GLN A 99 -70.90 -41.66 2.51
N ARG A 100 -70.72 -41.74 3.84
CA ARG A 100 -71.31 -42.68 4.86
C ARG A 100 -70.31 -43.82 5.13
N LYS A 101 -70.11 -44.39 6.32
CA LYS A 101 -70.58 -44.25 7.71
C LYS A 101 -69.73 -45.23 8.56
N SER A 102 -69.43 -44.84 9.83
CA SER A 102 -69.35 -45.70 11.05
C SER A 102 -68.28 -46.81 11.12
N PHE A 103 -67.50 -47.01 12.20
CA PHE A 103 -67.85 -47.16 13.62
C PHE A 103 -66.70 -46.79 14.58
N GLY A 104 -67.06 -46.41 15.82
CA GLY A 104 -66.16 -46.17 16.98
C GLY A 104 -65.39 -47.43 17.42
N TRP A 105 -64.40 -47.37 18.31
CA TRP A 105 -64.51 -46.98 19.74
C TRP A 105 -63.13 -46.68 20.39
N ARG A 106 -63.18 -45.81 21.42
CA ARG A 106 -62.27 -45.63 22.59
C ARG A 106 -60.97 -44.79 22.47
N GLY A 107 -61.11 -43.49 22.72
CA GLY A 107 -61.01 -42.95 24.11
C GLY A 107 -59.62 -42.59 24.67
N ARG A 108 -59.28 -41.30 24.54
CA ARG A 108 -58.40 -40.43 25.38
C ARG A 108 -56.88 -40.69 25.42
N LYS A 109 -56.17 -39.95 24.55
CA LYS A 109 -55.11 -39.01 24.96
C LYS A 109 -55.29 -37.70 24.16
N HIS A 110 -55.18 -36.57 24.86
CA HIS A 110 -55.21 -35.23 24.29
C HIS A 110 -54.10 -35.11 23.23
N ASN A 111 -54.46 -35.11 21.94
CA ASN A 111 -53.52 -34.79 20.86
C ASN A 111 -53.92 -33.46 20.24
N SER A 112 -53.00 -32.50 20.34
CA SER A 112 -52.96 -31.26 19.59
C SER A 112 -53.10 -31.55 18.09
N VAL A 113 -54.19 -31.08 17.48
CA VAL A 113 -54.30 -30.98 16.04
C VAL A 113 -53.36 -29.84 15.61
N THR A 114 -52.13 -30.19 15.26
CA THR A 114 -51.23 -29.26 14.55
C THR A 114 -51.81 -29.04 13.16
N SER A 115 -52.44 -27.89 12.95
CA SER A 115 -52.75 -27.37 11.61
C SER A 115 -51.49 -27.45 10.75
N ARG A 116 -51.60 -28.02 9.55
CA ARG A 116 -50.51 -28.12 8.58
C ARG A 116 -49.96 -26.72 8.30
N LEU A 117 -48.72 -26.45 8.70
CA LEU A 117 -48.04 -25.18 8.43
C LEU A 117 -47.78 -25.07 6.92
N SER A 118 -48.46 -24.16 6.24
CA SER A 118 -48.29 -23.87 4.81
C SER A 118 -47.08 -22.96 4.60
N LEU A 119 -45.90 -23.49 4.91
CA LEU A 119 -44.61 -22.82 4.73
C LEU A 119 -44.09 -23.06 3.30
N PHE A 120 -43.76 -21.99 2.57
CA PHE A 120 -43.05 -22.12 1.29
C PHE A 120 -41.90 -21.10 1.16
N PRO A 121 -40.80 -21.45 0.48
CA PRO A 121 -39.68 -20.54 0.28
C PRO A 121 -40.04 -19.47 -0.76
N CYS A 122 -39.84 -18.21 -0.41
CA CYS A 122 -40.02 -17.10 -1.34
C CYS A 122 -38.99 -17.18 -2.49
N PRO A 123 -39.39 -17.27 -3.77
CA PRO A 123 -38.47 -17.37 -4.91
C PRO A 123 -37.50 -16.19 -5.05
N GLY A 124 -37.84 -15.03 -4.49
CA GLY A 124 -37.00 -13.83 -4.52
C GLY A 124 -35.90 -13.77 -3.46
N CYS A 125 -36.11 -14.34 -2.26
CA CYS A 125 -35.17 -14.19 -1.13
C CYS A 125 -34.94 -15.45 -0.30
N GLN A 126 -35.51 -16.58 -0.72
CA GLN A 126 -35.40 -17.91 -0.10
C GLN A 126 -35.86 -18.01 1.37
N ARG A 127 -36.48 -16.97 1.93
CA ARG A 127 -37.10 -17.02 3.26
C ARG A 127 -38.40 -17.82 3.23
N ASN A 128 -38.57 -18.72 4.20
CA ASN A 128 -39.81 -19.48 4.38
C ASN A 128 -40.95 -18.55 4.83
N ILE A 129 -42.06 -18.60 4.10
CA ILE A 129 -43.23 -17.76 4.31
C ILE A 129 -44.37 -18.62 4.85
N ASP A 130 -44.87 -18.26 6.02
CA ASP A 130 -46.09 -18.82 6.59
C ASP A 130 -47.32 -18.05 6.06
N LEU A 131 -48.25 -18.77 5.42
CA LEU A 131 -49.49 -18.20 4.89
C LEU A 131 -50.66 -18.27 5.88
N GLY A 132 -50.49 -18.94 7.01
CA GLY A 132 -51.53 -19.12 8.02
C GLY A 132 -52.80 -19.82 7.49
N GLU A 133 -53.89 -19.70 8.24
CA GLU A 133 -55.14 -20.45 8.01
C GLU A 133 -55.89 -20.05 6.72
N ARG A 134 -55.62 -18.85 6.18
CA ARG A 134 -56.30 -18.33 4.97
C ARG A 134 -55.51 -18.57 3.69
N GLY A 135 -54.30 -19.15 3.77
CA GLY A 135 -53.46 -19.44 2.63
C GLY A 135 -53.21 -18.20 1.75
N ILE A 136 -53.24 -18.39 0.43
CA ILE A 136 -52.99 -17.34 -0.58
C ILE A 136 -54.00 -16.19 -0.47
N ASN A 137 -55.23 -16.45 -0.02
CA ASN A 137 -56.28 -15.44 0.10
C ASN A 137 -55.98 -14.40 1.20
N GLY A 138 -55.06 -14.70 2.12
CA GLY A 138 -54.58 -13.76 3.13
C GLY A 138 -53.57 -12.72 2.59
N LEU A 139 -53.13 -12.84 1.34
CA LEU A 139 -52.13 -11.95 0.74
C LEU A 139 -52.77 -10.78 0.00
N PHE A 140 -52.14 -9.61 0.07
CA PHE A 140 -52.57 -8.45 -0.71
C PHE A 140 -52.18 -8.57 -2.18
N ARG A 141 -53.12 -8.26 -3.09
CA ARG A 141 -52.81 -8.01 -4.50
C ARG A 141 -52.12 -6.66 -4.66
N ASN A 142 -51.02 -6.63 -5.42
CA ASN A 142 -50.30 -5.40 -5.72
C ASN A 142 -50.82 -4.74 -7.00
N PHE A 143 -51.95 -4.05 -6.89
CA PHE A 143 -52.57 -3.36 -8.03
C PHE A 143 -51.64 -2.29 -8.64
N THR A 144 -50.81 -1.64 -7.82
CA THR A 144 -49.86 -0.62 -8.29
C THR A 144 -48.80 -1.22 -9.18
N LEU A 145 -48.18 -2.33 -8.78
CA LEU A 145 -47.21 -3.06 -9.62
C LEU A 145 -47.86 -3.54 -10.91
N GLU A 146 -49.09 -4.05 -10.83
CA GLU A 146 -49.83 -4.48 -12.01
C GLU A 146 -50.11 -3.31 -12.98
N THR A 147 -50.49 -2.13 -12.47
CA THR A 147 -50.65 -0.92 -13.29
C THR A 147 -49.31 -0.41 -13.87
N ILE A 148 -48.19 -0.59 -13.16
CA ILE A 148 -46.86 -0.23 -13.67
C ILE A 148 -46.47 -1.19 -14.81
N VAL A 149 -46.65 -2.49 -14.61
CA VAL A 149 -46.40 -3.51 -15.64
C VAL A 149 -47.27 -3.29 -16.86
N GLU A 150 -48.54 -2.93 -16.69
CA GLU A 150 -49.44 -2.67 -17.80
C GLU A 150 -49.04 -1.42 -18.60
N ARG A 151 -48.63 -0.35 -17.91
CA ARG A 151 -48.05 0.83 -18.58
C ARG A 151 -46.73 0.51 -19.28
N TYR A 152 -45.90 -0.36 -18.70
CA TYR A 152 -44.68 -0.85 -19.36
C TYR A 152 -45.03 -1.66 -20.63
N ARG A 153 -46.05 -2.54 -20.57
CA ARG A 153 -46.56 -3.27 -21.75
C ARG A 153 -47.08 -2.33 -22.83
N GLN A 154 -47.81 -1.29 -22.46
CA GLN A 154 -48.33 -0.27 -23.38
C GLN A 154 -47.23 0.61 -23.98
N ALA A 155 -46.22 0.98 -23.19
CA ALA A 155 -45.08 1.75 -23.67
C ALA A 155 -44.16 0.90 -24.58
N ALA A 156 -44.03 -0.39 -24.30
CA ALA A 156 -43.27 -1.35 -25.11
C ALA A 156 -44.03 -1.81 -26.37
N ARG A 157 -45.37 -1.72 -26.38
CA ARG A 157 -46.23 -2.10 -27.50
C ARG A 157 -47.16 -0.94 -27.88
N ALA A 158 -46.71 -0.07 -28.78
CA ALA A 158 -47.63 0.78 -29.50
C ALA A 158 -48.58 -0.12 -30.34
N ALA A 159 -49.88 -0.08 -30.02
CA ALA A 159 -51.01 -0.70 -30.74
C ALA A 159 -51.18 -2.24 -30.67
N ILE A 160 -51.98 -2.71 -29.70
CA ILE A 160 -52.85 -3.89 -29.90
C ILE A 160 -54.27 -3.40 -29.63
N ALA A 161 -55.15 -3.51 -30.64
CA ALA A 161 -56.55 -3.14 -30.49
C ALA A 161 -57.25 -4.09 -29.51
N ILE A 162 -57.99 -3.53 -28.54
CA ILE A 162 -58.80 -4.32 -27.61
C ILE A 162 -60.00 -4.81 -28.40
N MET A 163 -60.17 -6.13 -28.51
CA MET A 163 -61.23 -6.74 -29.33
C MET A 163 -62.55 -6.82 -28.55
N CYS A 164 -63.67 -6.93 -29.27
CA CYS A 164 -65.02 -7.07 -28.69
C CYS A 164 -65.23 -8.47 -28.14
N ASP A 165 -65.66 -8.57 -26.89
CA ASP A 165 -65.84 -9.86 -26.18
C ASP A 165 -67.07 -10.65 -26.67
N PHE A 166 -67.97 -10.00 -27.42
CA PHE A 166 -69.30 -10.56 -27.77
C PHE A 166 -69.56 -10.70 -29.28
N CYS A 167 -68.58 -10.37 -30.14
CA CYS A 167 -68.71 -10.60 -31.58
C CYS A 167 -68.58 -12.09 -31.93
N LYS A 168 -69.38 -12.59 -32.88
CA LYS A 168 -69.09 -13.87 -33.52
C LYS A 168 -67.80 -13.74 -34.37
N PRO A 169 -66.96 -14.79 -34.48
CA PRO A 169 -65.71 -14.69 -35.22
C PRO A 169 -65.91 -14.27 -36.69
N PRO A 170 -65.09 -13.35 -37.24
CA PRO A 170 -63.95 -12.69 -36.60
C PRO A 170 -64.37 -11.55 -35.65
N PRO A 171 -63.74 -11.42 -34.47
CA PRO A 171 -64.05 -10.37 -33.52
C PRO A 171 -63.67 -8.98 -34.06
N GLN A 172 -64.52 -7.98 -33.84
CA GLN A 172 -64.24 -6.60 -34.21
C GLN A 172 -63.53 -5.84 -33.09
N GLU A 173 -62.84 -4.75 -33.43
CA GLU A 173 -62.24 -3.86 -32.44
C GLU A 173 -63.32 -3.22 -31.54
N SER A 174 -63.08 -3.26 -30.24
CA SER A 174 -63.93 -2.59 -29.26
C SER A 174 -63.80 -1.10 -29.41
N THR A 175 -64.94 -0.41 -29.31
CA THR A 175 -65.01 1.06 -29.31
C THR A 175 -65.40 1.61 -27.94
N LYS A 176 -65.99 0.77 -27.08
CA LYS A 176 -66.44 1.14 -25.74
C LYS A 176 -66.22 -0.01 -24.76
N SER A 177 -65.82 0.31 -23.54
CA SER A 177 -65.68 -0.64 -22.44
C SER A 177 -66.61 -0.20 -21.31
N CYS A 178 -67.46 -1.09 -20.83
CA CYS A 178 -68.40 -0.79 -19.74
C CYS A 178 -67.78 -1.19 -18.40
N MET A 179 -67.66 -0.25 -17.47
CA MET A 179 -67.04 -0.48 -16.16
C MET A 179 -67.87 -1.43 -15.29
N ASP A 180 -69.20 -1.28 -15.33
CA ASP A 180 -70.11 -2.12 -14.54
C ASP A 180 -70.27 -3.53 -15.11
N CYS A 181 -70.22 -3.69 -16.44
CA CYS A 181 -70.24 -5.01 -17.08
C CYS A 181 -68.85 -5.67 -17.14
N SER A 182 -67.79 -4.91 -16.83
CA SER A 182 -66.39 -5.34 -16.92
C SER A 182 -66.02 -5.98 -18.27
N ALA A 183 -66.54 -5.44 -19.37
CA ALA A 183 -66.37 -6.01 -20.71
C ALA A 183 -66.28 -4.94 -21.79
N SER A 184 -65.63 -5.30 -22.90
CA SER A 184 -65.38 -4.44 -24.06
C SER A 184 -66.27 -4.82 -25.23
N TYR A 185 -66.87 -3.82 -25.85
CA TYR A 185 -67.87 -3.96 -26.90
C TYR A 185 -67.48 -3.15 -28.13
N CYS A 186 -67.72 -3.71 -29.32
CA CYS A 186 -67.85 -2.91 -30.53
C CYS A 186 -69.15 -2.10 -30.47
N ASN A 187 -69.28 -1.08 -31.32
CA ASN A 187 -70.46 -0.19 -31.31
C ASN A 187 -71.78 -0.94 -31.52
N GLU A 188 -71.79 -2.04 -32.27
CA GLU A 188 -72.99 -2.86 -32.50
C GLU A 188 -73.36 -3.69 -31.28
N CYS A 189 -72.41 -4.46 -30.73
CA CYS A 189 -72.62 -5.25 -29.52
C CYS A 189 -72.98 -4.38 -28.32
N PHE A 190 -72.43 -3.16 -28.21
CA PHE A 190 -72.76 -2.24 -27.13
C PHE A 190 -74.25 -1.83 -27.18
N LYS A 191 -74.79 -1.51 -28.36
CA LYS A 191 -76.22 -1.14 -28.49
C LYS A 191 -77.16 -2.30 -28.16
N VAL A 192 -76.74 -3.53 -28.45
CA VAL A 192 -77.53 -4.75 -28.16
C VAL A 192 -77.52 -5.07 -26.67
N HIS A 193 -76.38 -4.91 -25.99
CA HIS A 193 -76.24 -5.21 -24.56
C HIS A 193 -76.66 -4.05 -23.64
N HIS A 194 -76.66 -2.82 -24.15
CA HIS A 194 -77.07 -1.59 -23.46
C HIS A 194 -78.15 -0.84 -24.26
N PRO A 195 -79.32 -1.45 -24.50
CA PRO A 195 -80.40 -0.80 -25.24
C PRO A 195 -80.99 0.36 -24.45
N TRP A 196 -81.29 1.45 -25.16
CA TRP A 196 -81.79 2.70 -24.59
C TRP A 196 -83.08 2.47 -23.80
N GLY A 197 -83.18 3.06 -22.59
CA GLY A 197 -84.32 2.91 -21.68
C GLY A 197 -84.23 1.75 -20.66
N THR A 198 -83.12 1.00 -20.63
CA THR A 198 -82.88 -0.06 -19.63
C THR A 198 -81.96 0.40 -18.50
N VAL A 199 -81.99 -0.29 -17.35
CA VAL A 199 -81.05 -0.05 -16.23
C VAL A 199 -79.59 -0.19 -16.69
N LYS A 200 -79.33 -1.10 -17.64
CA LYS A 200 -78.00 -1.29 -18.24
C LYS A 200 -77.54 -0.10 -19.07
N ALA A 201 -78.44 0.70 -19.64
CA ALA A 201 -78.05 1.91 -20.38
C ALA A 201 -77.45 3.01 -19.48
N GLN A 202 -77.63 2.91 -18.16
CA GLN A 202 -77.04 3.84 -17.18
C GLN A 202 -75.63 3.41 -16.72
N HIS A 203 -75.13 2.27 -17.19
CA HIS A 203 -73.79 1.83 -16.82
C HIS A 203 -72.72 2.80 -17.34
N GLU A 204 -71.69 3.05 -16.52
CA GLU A 204 -70.57 3.89 -16.88
C GLU A 204 -69.73 3.18 -17.96
N TYR A 205 -69.51 3.84 -19.09
CA TYR A 205 -68.66 3.33 -20.16
C TYR A 205 -67.55 4.31 -20.50
N VAL A 206 -66.38 3.76 -20.81
CA VAL A 206 -65.14 4.47 -21.14
C VAL A 206 -64.60 3.98 -22.50
N ALA A 207 -63.56 4.64 -23.01
CA ALA A 207 -62.81 4.14 -24.16
C ALA A 207 -62.28 2.71 -23.87
N PRO A 208 -61.98 1.90 -24.92
CA PRO A 208 -61.58 0.51 -24.75
C PRO A 208 -60.46 0.37 -23.74
N THR A 209 -60.69 -0.42 -22.68
CA THR A 209 -59.72 -0.62 -21.61
C THR A 209 -59.80 -2.05 -21.10
N THR A 210 -58.64 -2.58 -20.71
CA THR A 210 -58.55 -3.83 -19.95
C THR A 210 -58.64 -3.58 -18.44
N ASN A 211 -58.75 -2.31 -18.01
CA ASN A 211 -58.68 -1.90 -16.61
C ASN A 211 -60.06 -1.62 -15.99
N PHE A 212 -60.89 -2.66 -15.85
CA PHE A 212 -62.25 -2.58 -15.27
C PHE A 212 -62.31 -2.54 -13.73
N ARG A 213 -61.26 -2.06 -13.04
CA ARG A 213 -61.03 -2.40 -11.62
C ARG A 213 -61.58 -1.37 -10.64
N PRO A 214 -62.18 -1.79 -9.50
CA PRO A 214 -62.50 -0.90 -8.39
C PRO A 214 -61.23 -0.27 -7.81
N LYS A 215 -61.25 1.04 -7.55
CA LYS A 215 -60.11 1.82 -7.03
C LYS A 215 -59.81 1.56 -5.54
N ILE A 216 -60.52 0.62 -4.90
CA ILE A 216 -60.51 0.44 -3.44
C ILE A 216 -59.83 -0.90 -3.12
N LEU A 217 -58.74 -0.84 -2.36
CA LEU A 217 -58.09 -2.02 -1.79
C LEU A 217 -59.00 -2.59 -0.69
N MET A 218 -59.49 -3.80 -0.87
CA MET A 218 -60.30 -4.49 0.13
C MET A 218 -59.40 -5.20 1.15
N CYS A 219 -59.88 -5.31 2.39
CA CYS A 219 -59.15 -5.97 3.46
C CYS A 219 -59.18 -7.50 3.28
N PRO A 220 -58.02 -8.20 3.28
CA PRO A 220 -57.97 -9.66 3.21
C PRO A 220 -58.62 -10.35 4.42
N GLU A 221 -58.71 -9.64 5.55
CA GLU A 221 -59.35 -10.14 6.77
C GLU A 221 -60.87 -9.89 6.76
N HIS A 222 -61.31 -8.80 6.13
CA HIS A 222 -62.70 -8.32 6.10
C HIS A 222 -63.09 -7.92 4.66
N GLU A 223 -63.60 -8.88 3.89
CA GLU A 223 -63.75 -8.77 2.43
C GLU A 223 -64.66 -7.63 1.94
N MET A 224 -65.58 -7.16 2.80
CA MET A 224 -66.49 -6.05 2.50
C MET A 224 -65.95 -4.68 2.90
N GLU A 225 -64.80 -4.62 3.59
CA GLU A 225 -64.23 -3.39 4.11
C GLU A 225 -63.01 -2.91 3.33
N GLY A 226 -63.04 -1.64 2.95
CA GLY A 226 -61.89 -0.97 2.35
C GLY A 226 -60.78 -0.68 3.37
N VAL A 227 -59.53 -0.85 2.98
CA VAL A 227 -58.40 -0.43 3.83
C VAL A 227 -58.23 1.09 3.78
N ASN A 228 -58.25 1.74 4.94
CA ASN A 228 -58.19 3.20 5.07
C ASN A 228 -57.23 3.68 6.18
N MET A 229 -56.55 2.75 6.84
CA MET A 229 -55.61 3.02 7.91
C MET A 229 -54.30 2.26 7.69
N TYR A 230 -53.23 2.68 8.37
CA TYR A 230 -51.91 2.07 8.27
C TYR A 230 -51.42 1.65 9.66
N CYS A 231 -51.10 0.36 9.83
CA CYS A 231 -50.50 -0.14 11.06
C CYS A 231 -48.97 0.04 10.98
N GLU A 232 -48.40 0.80 11.90
CA GLU A 232 -46.96 1.11 11.89
C GLU A 232 -46.10 -0.05 12.40
N ILE A 233 -46.67 -0.89 13.27
CA ILE A 233 -45.98 -2.05 13.82
C ILE A 233 -45.89 -3.16 12.77
N CYS A 234 -47.01 -3.49 12.12
CA CYS A 234 -47.05 -4.51 11.07
C CYS A 234 -46.67 -4.01 9.68
N ARG A 235 -46.44 -2.69 9.53
CA ARG A 235 -46.09 -2.02 8.27
C ARG A 235 -47.02 -2.36 7.09
N ARG A 236 -48.32 -2.52 7.34
CA ARG A 236 -49.32 -2.92 6.34
C ARG A 236 -50.61 -2.10 6.43
N PRO A 237 -51.33 -1.88 5.31
CA PRO A 237 -52.64 -1.23 5.34
C PRO A 237 -53.68 -2.12 6.02
N VAL A 238 -54.56 -1.52 6.80
CA VAL A 238 -55.61 -2.20 7.58
C VAL A 238 -56.95 -1.45 7.43
N CYS A 239 -58.07 -2.14 7.62
CA CYS A 239 -59.40 -1.52 7.71
C CYS A 239 -59.74 -1.18 9.17
N HIS A 240 -60.90 -0.56 9.37
CA HIS A 240 -61.38 -0.17 10.70
C HIS A 240 -61.73 -1.38 11.59
N LEU A 241 -62.26 -2.47 11.02
CA LEU A 241 -62.57 -3.69 11.77
C LEU A 241 -61.30 -4.40 12.29
N CYS A 242 -60.20 -4.35 11.54
CA CYS A 242 -58.90 -4.87 12.01
C CYS A 242 -58.40 -4.17 13.29
N LYS A 243 -58.79 -2.90 13.51
CA LYS A 243 -58.42 -2.12 14.70
C LYS A 243 -59.42 -2.29 15.85
N LEU A 244 -60.71 -2.43 15.57
CA LEU A 244 -61.75 -2.50 16.61
C LEU A 244 -61.86 -3.87 17.28
N GLY A 245 -61.55 -4.96 16.58
CA GLY A 245 -61.65 -6.31 17.13
C GLY A 245 -60.78 -7.37 16.47
N GLY A 246 -59.84 -6.96 15.62
CA GLY A 246 -58.93 -7.87 14.90
C GLY A 246 -57.52 -7.94 15.48
N TYR A 247 -56.62 -8.58 14.73
CA TYR A 247 -55.20 -8.78 15.09
C TYR A 247 -54.37 -7.49 15.30
N HIS A 248 -54.95 -6.30 15.07
CA HIS A 248 -54.29 -5.00 15.24
C HIS A 248 -54.90 -4.14 16.34
N ALA A 249 -55.74 -4.71 17.21
CA ALA A 249 -56.38 -3.98 18.30
C ALA A 249 -55.38 -3.19 19.16
N ASN A 250 -54.22 -3.78 19.45
CA ASN A 250 -53.18 -3.18 20.29
C ASN A 250 -52.06 -2.48 19.50
N HIS A 251 -52.14 -2.40 18.17
CA HIS A 251 -51.10 -1.77 17.37
C HIS A 251 -51.34 -0.28 17.18
N ARG A 252 -50.25 0.50 17.05
CA ARG A 252 -50.34 1.91 16.65
C ARG A 252 -50.74 1.99 15.19
N VAL A 253 -51.88 2.65 14.94
CA VAL A 253 -52.49 2.79 13.62
C VAL A 253 -52.68 4.27 13.32
N THR A 254 -52.27 4.70 12.14
CA THR A 254 -52.42 6.08 11.64
C THR A 254 -53.33 6.13 10.42
N THR A 255 -53.76 7.33 10.05
CA THR A 255 -54.59 7.53 8.86
C THR A 255 -53.80 7.25 7.58
N MET A 256 -54.45 6.74 6.54
CA MET A 256 -53.77 6.48 5.27
C MET A 256 -53.07 7.73 4.70
N SER A 257 -53.66 8.90 4.87
CA SER A 257 -53.12 10.17 4.36
C SER A 257 -51.81 10.60 5.03
N THR A 258 -51.67 10.36 6.34
CA THR A 258 -50.43 10.68 7.08
C THR A 258 -49.33 9.70 6.70
N ALA A 259 -49.62 8.40 6.71
CA ALA A 259 -48.70 7.36 6.26
C ALA A 259 -48.22 7.57 4.81
N TYR A 260 -49.13 7.95 3.90
CA TYR A 260 -48.80 8.29 2.52
C TYR A 260 -47.75 9.41 2.44
N LYS A 261 -47.96 10.51 3.19
CA LYS A 261 -47.07 11.68 3.14
C LYS A 261 -45.67 11.32 3.64
N THR A 262 -45.59 10.65 4.80
CA THR A 262 -44.32 10.23 5.41
C THR A 262 -43.55 9.23 4.54
N LEU A 263 -44.21 8.18 4.03
CA LEU A 263 -43.56 7.18 3.18
C LEU A 263 -43.10 7.77 1.84
N LYS A 264 -43.89 8.68 1.25
CA LYS A 264 -43.53 9.37 0.01
C LYS A 264 -42.34 10.29 0.19
N GLU A 265 -42.27 11.05 1.28
CA GLU A 265 -41.14 11.92 1.59
C GLU A 265 -39.86 11.13 1.84
N LYS A 266 -39.95 10.03 2.61
CA LYS A 266 -38.81 9.14 2.87
C LYS A 266 -38.26 8.54 1.57
N LEU A 267 -39.14 7.95 0.75
CA LEU A 267 -38.75 7.37 -0.53
C LEU A 267 -38.12 8.41 -1.47
N SER A 268 -38.63 9.64 -1.48
CA SER A 268 -38.07 10.73 -2.28
C SER A 268 -36.65 11.12 -1.83
N LYS A 269 -36.39 11.16 -0.52
CA LYS A 269 -35.04 11.41 0.02
C LYS A 269 -34.08 10.27 -0.34
N ASP A 270 -34.50 9.03 -0.16
CA ASP A 270 -33.67 7.84 -0.42
C ASP A 270 -33.31 7.76 -1.92
N ILE A 271 -34.25 8.01 -2.83
CA ILE A 271 -33.99 8.04 -4.28
C ILE A 271 -33.00 9.15 -4.66
N LYS A 272 -33.18 10.37 -4.11
CA LYS A 272 -32.24 11.48 -4.36
C LYS A 272 -30.82 11.14 -3.92
N TYR A 273 -30.69 10.47 -2.77
CA TYR A 273 -29.41 10.02 -2.26
C TYR A 273 -28.75 9.00 -3.21
N LEU A 274 -29.48 7.97 -3.66
CA LEU A 274 -28.96 6.97 -4.60
C LEU A 274 -28.50 7.60 -5.93
N ILE A 275 -29.29 8.52 -6.48
CA ILE A 275 -28.91 9.25 -7.71
C ILE A 275 -27.63 10.08 -7.48
N SER A 276 -27.48 10.71 -6.31
CA SER A 276 -26.28 11.51 -5.99
C SER A 276 -25.00 10.67 -5.87
N LYS A 277 -25.12 9.39 -5.51
CA LYS A 277 -23.98 8.47 -5.35
C LYS A 277 -23.58 7.73 -6.61
N GLU A 278 -24.39 7.81 -7.66
CA GLU A 278 -24.15 7.14 -8.94
C GLU A 278 -22.81 7.58 -9.58
N SER A 279 -22.47 8.87 -9.51
CA SER A 279 -21.20 9.39 -10.03
C SER A 279 -19.99 8.84 -9.27
N GLN A 280 -20.09 8.70 -7.94
CA GLN A 280 -19.05 8.14 -7.10
C GLN A 280 -18.79 6.65 -7.44
N VAL A 281 -19.85 5.86 -7.62
CA VAL A 281 -19.72 4.45 -8.02
C VAL A 281 -19.08 4.33 -9.41
N ARG A 282 -19.47 5.19 -10.37
CA ARG A 282 -18.82 5.23 -11.69
C ARG A 282 -17.33 5.57 -11.59
N ALA A 283 -16.97 6.54 -10.75
CA ALA A 283 -15.57 6.90 -10.53
C ALA A 283 -14.76 5.74 -9.94
N HIS A 284 -15.32 4.99 -8.99
CA HIS A 284 -14.67 3.78 -8.46
C HIS A 284 -14.51 2.68 -9.51
N ILE A 285 -15.49 2.47 -10.39
CA ILE A 285 -15.35 1.52 -11.51
C ILE A 285 -14.21 1.96 -12.43
N MET A 286 -14.14 3.25 -12.80
CA MET A 286 -13.04 3.76 -13.63
C MET A 286 -11.67 3.58 -12.96
N GLN A 287 -11.58 3.81 -11.64
CA GLN A 287 -10.34 3.58 -10.89
C GLN A 287 -9.92 2.10 -10.91
N LEU A 288 -10.88 1.18 -10.75
CA LEU A 288 -10.61 -0.26 -10.84
C LEU A 288 -10.17 -0.65 -12.26
N ASP A 289 -10.80 -0.12 -13.30
CA ASP A 289 -10.41 -0.38 -14.69
C ASP A 289 -8.99 0.12 -15.00
N LEU A 290 -8.59 1.26 -14.44
CA LEU A 290 -7.22 1.78 -14.57
C LEU A 290 -6.22 0.86 -13.87
N LEU A 291 -6.49 0.44 -12.63
CA LEU A 291 -5.63 -0.48 -11.88
C LEU A 291 -5.49 -1.85 -12.57
N LEU A 292 -6.57 -2.36 -13.17
CA LEU A 292 -6.52 -3.60 -13.95
C LEU A 292 -5.57 -3.45 -15.15
N LYS A 293 -5.71 -2.37 -15.92
CA LYS A 293 -4.82 -2.09 -17.08
C LYS A 293 -3.37 -1.89 -16.66
N GLU A 294 -3.14 -1.17 -15.57
CA GLU A 294 -1.80 -0.94 -15.03
C GLU A 294 -1.15 -2.25 -14.58
N THR A 295 -1.90 -3.11 -13.88
CA THR A 295 -1.42 -4.43 -13.45
C THR A 295 -1.06 -5.31 -14.64
N GLU A 296 -1.89 -5.31 -15.69
CA GLU A 296 -1.63 -6.06 -16.92
C GLU A 296 -0.35 -5.56 -17.61
N CYS A 297 -0.21 -4.25 -17.80
CA CYS A 297 0.98 -3.63 -18.40
C CYS A 297 2.26 -3.92 -17.59
N ASN A 298 2.17 -3.78 -16.26
CA ASN A 298 3.29 -4.07 -15.36
C ASN A 298 3.70 -5.55 -15.43
N SER A 299 2.73 -6.46 -15.51
CA SER A 299 3.01 -7.89 -15.63
C SER A 299 3.72 -8.23 -16.94
N GLU A 300 3.34 -7.58 -18.04
CA GLU A 300 3.96 -7.81 -19.34
C GLU A 300 5.38 -7.25 -19.39
N ARG A 301 5.60 -6.05 -18.84
CA ARG A 301 6.95 -5.48 -18.68
C ARG A 301 7.85 -6.38 -17.82
N ALA A 302 7.34 -6.92 -16.72
CA ALA A 302 8.12 -7.83 -15.87
C ALA A 302 8.53 -9.12 -16.61
N LYS A 303 7.65 -9.66 -17.48
CA LYS A 303 8.00 -10.81 -18.34
C LYS A 303 9.05 -10.45 -19.36
N GLU A 304 8.94 -9.29 -19.99
CA GLU A 304 9.91 -8.79 -20.97
C GLU A 304 11.29 -8.62 -20.33
N GLU A 305 11.37 -8.00 -19.15
CA GLU A 305 12.62 -7.82 -18.40
C GLU A 305 13.27 -9.16 -17.99
N ALA A 306 12.46 -10.12 -17.52
CA ALA A 306 12.93 -11.46 -17.23
C ALA A 306 13.49 -12.14 -18.50
N SER A 307 12.75 -12.05 -19.61
CA SER A 307 13.16 -12.61 -20.90
C SER A 307 14.46 -12.00 -21.41
N GLN A 308 14.60 -10.67 -21.33
CA GLN A 308 15.82 -9.96 -21.72
C GLN A 308 17.03 -10.36 -20.88
N SER A 309 16.82 -10.69 -19.59
CA SER A 309 17.90 -11.14 -18.71
C SER A 309 18.44 -12.51 -19.15
N PHE A 310 17.57 -13.44 -19.53
CA PHE A 310 17.99 -14.73 -20.09
C PHE A 310 18.59 -14.59 -21.50
N GLU A 311 18.08 -13.69 -22.33
CA GLU A 311 18.63 -13.44 -23.67
C GLU A 311 20.08 -12.96 -23.63
N LYS A 312 20.44 -12.13 -22.63
CA LYS A 312 21.84 -11.74 -22.39
C LYS A 312 22.73 -12.95 -22.09
N LEU A 313 22.27 -13.90 -21.27
CA LEU A 313 23.01 -15.14 -20.98
C LEU A 313 23.16 -16.00 -22.24
N PHE A 314 22.10 -16.16 -23.03
CA PHE A 314 22.15 -16.88 -24.31
C PHE A 314 23.16 -16.26 -25.27
N HIS A 315 23.21 -14.92 -25.37
CA HIS A 315 24.17 -14.24 -26.22
C HIS A 315 25.63 -14.55 -25.82
N VAL A 316 25.94 -14.50 -24.52
CA VAL A 316 27.29 -14.82 -24.02
C VAL A 316 27.65 -16.28 -24.32
N LEU A 317 26.71 -17.21 -24.10
CA LEU A 317 26.92 -18.63 -24.39
C LEU A 317 27.15 -18.88 -25.89
N GLU A 318 26.37 -18.24 -26.75
CA GLU A 318 26.53 -18.37 -28.21
C GLU A 318 27.86 -17.75 -28.69
N GLU A 319 28.28 -16.62 -28.12
CA GLU A 319 29.57 -16.03 -28.42
C GLU A 319 30.72 -16.97 -28.04
N LYS A 320 30.69 -17.56 -26.83
CA LYS A 320 31.72 -18.53 -26.38
C LYS A 320 31.75 -19.78 -27.24
N LYS A 321 30.59 -20.34 -27.58
CA LYS A 321 30.46 -21.46 -28.52
C LYS A 321 31.06 -21.12 -29.89
N SER A 322 30.72 -19.95 -30.45
CA SER A 322 31.25 -19.52 -31.74
C SER A 322 32.77 -19.32 -31.73
N ALA A 323 33.33 -18.82 -30.62
CA ALA A 323 34.77 -18.65 -30.46
C ALA A 323 35.50 -19.99 -30.39
N ALA A 324 34.96 -20.97 -29.65
CA ALA A 324 35.52 -22.31 -29.57
C ALA A 324 35.54 -23.01 -30.94
N LEU A 325 34.43 -22.94 -31.69
CA LEU A 325 34.34 -23.51 -33.04
C LEU A 325 35.31 -22.85 -34.02
N ARG A 326 35.47 -21.51 -33.96
CA ARG A 326 36.45 -20.79 -34.78
C ARG A 326 37.88 -21.20 -34.46
N ALA A 327 38.22 -21.40 -33.19
CA ALA A 327 39.56 -21.85 -32.79
C ALA A 327 39.88 -23.27 -33.31
N ILE A 328 38.90 -24.18 -33.27
CA ILE A 328 39.03 -25.53 -33.83
C ILE A 328 39.25 -25.47 -35.34
N GLU A 329 38.44 -24.68 -36.06
CA GLU A 329 38.57 -24.57 -37.52
C GLU A 329 39.91 -23.94 -37.92
N ALA A 330 40.37 -22.90 -37.22
CA ALA A 330 41.69 -22.29 -37.47
C ALA A 330 42.85 -23.26 -37.19
N SER A 331 42.74 -24.09 -36.15
CA SER A 331 43.75 -25.11 -35.86
C SER A 331 43.75 -26.21 -36.94
N LYS A 332 42.55 -26.61 -37.40
CA LYS A 332 42.39 -27.56 -38.50
C LYS A 332 43.01 -27.04 -39.79
N THR A 333 42.73 -25.81 -40.20
CA THR A 333 43.29 -25.23 -41.44
C THR A 333 44.81 -25.17 -41.37
N LEU A 334 45.38 -24.67 -40.27
CA LEU A 334 46.83 -24.60 -40.09
C LEU A 334 47.51 -25.98 -40.13
N ARG A 335 46.90 -27.00 -39.51
CA ARG A 335 47.43 -28.37 -39.52
C ARG A 335 47.34 -28.97 -40.93
N LEU A 336 46.23 -28.76 -41.63
CA LEU A 336 46.07 -29.21 -43.02
C LEU A 336 47.09 -28.55 -43.94
N GLU A 337 47.30 -27.23 -43.83
CA GLU A 337 48.31 -26.50 -44.60
C GLU A 337 49.72 -27.07 -44.37
N LYS A 338 50.11 -27.32 -43.12
CA LYS A 338 51.41 -27.93 -42.80
C LYS A 338 51.58 -29.32 -43.39
N LEU A 339 50.55 -30.17 -43.27
CA LEU A 339 50.57 -31.52 -43.82
C LEU A 339 50.58 -31.50 -45.35
N GLN A 340 49.85 -30.57 -45.97
CA GLN A 340 49.79 -30.41 -47.41
C GLN A 340 51.13 -29.91 -47.98
N MET A 341 51.75 -28.90 -47.35
CA MET A 341 53.10 -28.46 -47.74
C MET A 341 54.13 -29.59 -47.61
N GLN A 342 54.06 -30.39 -46.54
CA GLN A 342 54.94 -31.54 -46.39
C GLN A 342 54.68 -32.60 -47.48
N ALA A 343 53.42 -32.84 -47.83
CA ALA A 343 53.07 -33.74 -48.92
C ALA A 343 53.62 -33.25 -50.27
N GLU A 344 53.50 -31.95 -50.56
CA GLU A 344 54.04 -31.31 -51.76
C GLU A 344 55.58 -31.39 -51.82
N GLU A 345 56.28 -31.20 -50.70
CA GLU A 345 57.74 -31.35 -50.62
C GLU A 345 58.18 -32.78 -50.97
N TYR A 346 57.52 -33.79 -50.38
CA TYR A 346 57.81 -35.20 -50.67
C TYR A 346 57.38 -35.60 -52.09
N GLN A 347 56.32 -35.01 -52.62
CA GLN A 347 55.92 -35.17 -54.02
C GLN A 347 57.00 -34.59 -54.96
N GLY A 348 57.55 -33.42 -54.67
CA GLY A 348 58.67 -32.83 -55.41
C GLY A 348 59.96 -33.67 -55.34
N LEU A 349 60.21 -34.36 -54.22
CA LEU A 349 61.27 -35.37 -54.12
C LEU A 349 61.06 -36.56 -55.08
N LEU A 350 59.82 -36.94 -55.37
CA LEU A 350 59.50 -37.98 -56.36
C LEU A 350 59.63 -37.47 -57.81
N GLU A 351 59.28 -36.21 -58.06
CA GLU A 351 59.47 -35.55 -59.36
C GLU A 351 60.98 -35.40 -59.72
N ASN A 352 61.86 -35.43 -58.72
CA ASN A 352 63.31 -35.63 -58.90
C ASN A 352 63.68 -37.06 -59.35
N ASN A 353 62.77 -37.89 -59.86
CA ASN A 353 63.05 -39.17 -60.55
C ASN A 353 64.11 -39.03 -61.65
N GLY A 354 64.26 -37.82 -62.22
CA GLY A 354 65.35 -37.48 -63.13
C GLY A 354 66.75 -37.64 -62.51
N LEU A 355 66.91 -37.56 -61.18
CA LEU A 355 68.17 -37.83 -60.47
C LEU A 355 68.56 -39.31 -60.56
N VAL A 356 67.59 -40.23 -60.51
CA VAL A 356 67.85 -41.66 -60.68
C VAL A 356 68.25 -41.94 -62.13
N GLY A 357 67.53 -41.37 -63.10
CA GLY A 357 67.91 -41.46 -64.52
C GLY A 357 69.27 -40.83 -64.82
N TYR A 358 69.56 -39.65 -64.26
CA TYR A 358 70.85 -38.98 -64.35
C TYR A 358 71.97 -39.81 -63.70
N ALA A 359 71.71 -40.41 -62.54
CA ALA A 359 72.66 -41.31 -61.90
C ALA A 359 72.97 -42.54 -62.75
N GLN A 360 71.94 -43.14 -63.36
CA GLN A 360 72.10 -44.25 -64.30
C GLN A 360 72.92 -43.85 -65.53
N GLU A 361 72.77 -42.62 -66.02
CA GLU A 361 73.54 -42.14 -67.18
C GLU A 361 74.99 -41.81 -66.83
N VAL A 362 75.25 -41.21 -65.67
CA VAL A 362 76.61 -40.97 -65.15
C VAL A 362 77.37 -42.30 -64.95
N LEU A 363 76.67 -43.38 -64.58
CA LEU A 363 77.27 -44.72 -64.44
C LEU A 363 77.72 -45.35 -65.78
N LYS A 364 77.29 -44.82 -66.93
CA LYS A 364 77.74 -45.27 -68.25
C LYS A 364 79.01 -44.58 -68.73
N GLU A 365 79.50 -43.57 -68.02
CA GLU A 365 80.70 -42.83 -68.40
C GLU A 365 81.93 -43.75 -68.36
N THR A 366 82.77 -43.64 -69.38
CA THR A 366 83.92 -44.54 -69.58
C THR A 366 85.25 -43.89 -69.23
N ASP A 367 85.33 -42.54 -69.23
CA ASP A 367 86.53 -41.83 -68.79
C ASP A 367 86.58 -41.69 -67.26
N PRO A 368 87.64 -42.18 -66.59
CA PRO A 368 87.74 -42.13 -65.14
C PRO A 368 87.74 -40.71 -64.55
N SER A 369 88.29 -39.72 -65.27
CA SER A 369 88.43 -38.35 -64.74
C SER A 369 87.09 -37.61 -64.79
N CYS A 370 86.38 -37.72 -65.92
CA CYS A 370 85.03 -37.19 -66.12
C CYS A 370 84.00 -37.84 -65.18
N PHE A 371 84.11 -39.16 -64.98
CA PHE A 371 83.26 -39.88 -64.03
C PHE A 371 83.44 -39.35 -62.61
N VAL A 372 84.68 -39.29 -62.10
CA VAL A 372 84.95 -38.87 -60.71
C VAL A 372 84.50 -37.43 -60.45
N GLN A 373 84.65 -36.53 -61.41
CA GLN A 373 84.20 -35.14 -61.30
C GLN A 373 82.70 -35.04 -61.04
N THR A 374 81.89 -35.85 -61.72
CA THR A 374 80.43 -35.81 -61.64
C THR A 374 79.88 -36.70 -60.52
N ALA A 375 80.49 -37.86 -60.28
CA ALA A 375 80.07 -38.85 -59.30
C ALA A 375 80.07 -38.30 -57.86
N LYS A 376 81.03 -37.45 -57.49
CA LYS A 376 81.08 -36.84 -56.16
C LYS A 376 79.91 -35.89 -55.91
N GLN A 377 79.56 -35.07 -56.90
CA GLN A 377 78.43 -34.13 -56.79
C GLN A 377 77.08 -34.88 -56.75
N LEU A 378 76.97 -35.94 -57.55
CA LEU A 378 75.82 -36.84 -57.56
C LEU A 378 75.65 -37.58 -56.22
N HIS A 379 76.75 -38.12 -55.66
CA HIS A 379 76.72 -38.83 -54.39
C HIS A 379 76.20 -37.96 -53.24
N VAL A 380 76.65 -36.70 -53.15
CA VAL A 380 76.15 -35.74 -52.15
C VAL A 380 74.64 -35.48 -52.32
N ARG A 381 74.15 -35.36 -53.56
CA ARG A 381 72.72 -35.17 -53.82
C ARG A 381 71.89 -36.40 -53.42
N ILE A 382 72.35 -37.61 -53.76
CA ILE A 382 71.70 -38.87 -53.39
C ILE A 382 71.72 -39.07 -51.87
N GLN A 383 72.86 -38.78 -51.21
CA GLN A 383 72.99 -38.89 -49.77
C GLN A 383 72.01 -37.95 -49.05
N LYS A 384 71.93 -36.69 -49.48
CA LYS A 384 70.97 -35.72 -48.92
C LYS A 384 69.51 -36.17 -49.09
N ALA A 385 69.14 -36.71 -50.26
CA ALA A 385 67.80 -37.26 -50.47
C ALA A 385 67.53 -38.51 -49.61
N THR A 386 68.53 -39.38 -49.45
CA THR A 386 68.43 -40.60 -48.64
C THR A 386 68.33 -40.31 -47.14
N GLU A 387 69.02 -39.26 -46.67
CA GLU A 387 68.92 -38.80 -45.28
C GLU A 387 67.53 -38.25 -44.96
N SER A 388 66.91 -37.48 -45.86
CA SER A 388 65.53 -37.00 -45.71
C SER A 388 64.49 -38.12 -45.62
N LEU A 389 64.73 -39.26 -46.29
CA LEU A 389 63.82 -40.42 -46.26
C LEU A 389 63.91 -41.22 -44.95
N LYS A 390 65.02 -41.17 -44.23
CA LYS A 390 65.26 -41.98 -43.03
C LYS A 390 64.53 -41.46 -41.77
N SER A 391 64.03 -40.23 -41.77
CA SER A 391 63.48 -39.56 -40.57
C SER A 391 62.09 -38.95 -40.79
N PHE A 392 61.20 -39.64 -41.52
CA PHE A 392 59.84 -39.17 -41.71
C PHE A 392 59.09 -39.02 -40.36
N ARG A 393 58.58 -37.81 -40.11
CA ARG A 393 57.62 -37.51 -39.05
C ARG A 393 56.58 -36.53 -39.60
N PRO A 394 55.28 -36.75 -39.37
CA PRO A 394 54.25 -35.80 -39.78
C PRO A 394 54.48 -34.41 -39.16
N ALA A 395 54.31 -33.37 -39.97
CA ALA A 395 54.51 -31.97 -39.57
C ALA A 395 53.45 -31.47 -38.56
N ALA A 396 52.34 -32.19 -38.42
CA ALA A 396 51.29 -31.94 -37.45
C ALA A 396 50.57 -33.23 -37.06
N GLY A 397 49.99 -33.26 -35.85
CA GLY A 397 49.10 -34.33 -35.39
C GLY A 397 47.66 -34.16 -35.86
N ALA A 398 46.91 -35.26 -35.96
CA ALA A 398 45.51 -35.26 -36.42
C ALA A 398 44.48 -35.11 -35.29
N THR A 399 44.88 -35.22 -34.02
CA THR A 399 43.97 -35.27 -32.86
C THR A 399 43.64 -33.87 -32.33
N PHE A 400 42.38 -33.64 -31.94
CA PHE A 400 41.93 -32.38 -31.32
C PHE A 400 41.66 -32.53 -29.81
N GLU A 401 42.36 -33.47 -29.16
CA GLU A 401 42.19 -33.77 -27.72
C GLU A 401 42.48 -32.57 -26.81
N ASP A 402 43.21 -31.57 -27.30
CA ASP A 402 43.49 -30.31 -26.60
C ASP A 402 42.26 -29.37 -26.53
N PHE A 403 41.19 -29.65 -27.30
CA PHE A 403 39.98 -28.84 -27.36
C PHE A 403 38.85 -29.48 -26.55
N VAL A 404 38.91 -29.33 -25.22
CA VAL A 404 37.87 -29.78 -24.28
C VAL A 404 37.16 -28.57 -23.68
N VAL A 405 35.82 -28.58 -23.72
CA VAL A 405 35.00 -27.58 -23.03
C VAL A 405 34.45 -28.23 -21.76
N ASP A 406 34.88 -27.72 -20.60
CA ASP A 406 34.30 -28.09 -19.30
C ASP A 406 33.17 -27.10 -18.96
N ILE A 407 31.97 -27.65 -18.70
CA ILE A 407 30.75 -26.88 -18.39
C ILE A 407 30.26 -27.12 -16.95
N ALA A 408 30.89 -28.00 -16.17
CA ALA A 408 30.34 -28.48 -14.91
C ALA A 408 30.07 -27.35 -13.90
N LYS A 409 31.01 -26.40 -13.78
CA LYS A 409 30.86 -25.23 -12.89
C LYS A 409 29.76 -24.28 -13.36
N GLN A 410 29.61 -24.11 -14.67
CA GLN A 410 28.63 -23.22 -15.26
C GLN A 410 27.23 -23.79 -15.11
N GLU A 411 27.06 -25.11 -15.20
CA GLU A 411 25.79 -25.77 -14.91
C GLU A 411 25.39 -25.62 -13.43
N GLU A 412 26.34 -25.72 -12.49
CA GLU A 412 26.12 -25.47 -11.07
C GLU A 412 25.67 -24.02 -10.82
N ILE A 413 26.42 -23.04 -11.32
CA ILE A 413 26.10 -21.61 -11.16
C ILE A 413 24.76 -21.25 -11.83
N LEU A 414 24.47 -21.81 -13.00
CA LEU A 414 23.18 -21.60 -13.68
C LEU A 414 22.03 -22.33 -12.96
N GLY A 415 22.30 -23.44 -12.27
CA GLY A 415 21.33 -24.16 -11.45
C GLY A 415 20.90 -23.39 -10.20
N ASP A 416 21.77 -22.54 -9.66
CA ASP A 416 21.49 -21.66 -8.53
C ASP A 416 20.63 -20.43 -8.90
N LEU A 417 20.34 -20.22 -10.20
CA LEU A 417 19.46 -19.13 -10.64
C LEU A 417 18.05 -19.33 -10.09
N SER A 418 17.64 -18.45 -9.19
CA SER A 418 16.33 -18.47 -8.53
C SER A 418 15.47 -17.27 -8.94
N PHE A 419 14.21 -17.54 -9.28
CA PHE A 419 13.19 -16.52 -9.49
C PHE A 419 12.58 -16.14 -8.13
N HIS A 420 13.04 -15.02 -7.57
CA HIS A 420 12.56 -14.54 -6.28
C HIS A 420 11.18 -13.90 -6.50
N SER A 421 10.14 -14.48 -5.88
CA SER A 421 8.75 -14.01 -5.95
C SER A 421 8.25 -13.40 -4.64
N ASN A 422 9.00 -13.60 -3.56
CA ASN A 422 8.84 -12.83 -2.33
C ASN A 422 9.60 -11.52 -2.54
N GLY A 423 8.90 -10.39 -2.46
CA GLY A 423 9.50 -9.08 -2.61
C GLY A 423 10.72 -8.89 -1.71
N LEU A 424 11.65 -8.05 -2.15
CA LEU A 424 12.83 -7.71 -1.36
C LEU A 424 12.43 -7.21 0.03
N GLU A 425 13.19 -7.59 1.06
CA GLU A 425 13.01 -7.02 2.39
C GLU A 425 13.19 -5.50 2.35
N ILE A 426 12.39 -4.80 3.16
CA ILE A 426 12.42 -3.35 3.23
C ILE A 426 13.65 -2.96 4.08
N PRO A 427 14.65 -2.25 3.52
CA PRO A 427 15.75 -1.74 4.32
C PRO A 427 15.23 -0.73 5.35
N GLU A 428 15.73 -0.80 6.59
CA GLU A 428 15.34 0.11 7.66
C GLU A 428 16.50 1.05 8.01
N ILE A 429 16.25 2.36 7.96
CA ILE A 429 17.23 3.37 8.39
C ILE A 429 17.46 3.21 9.90
N ASN A 430 18.73 2.99 10.26
CA ASN A 430 19.19 2.91 11.63
C ASN A 430 19.42 4.33 12.17
N GLU A 431 18.52 4.79 13.04
CA GLU A 431 18.58 6.14 13.63
C GLU A 431 19.76 6.33 14.59
N GLU A 432 20.30 5.27 15.20
CA GLU A 432 21.43 5.35 16.13
C GLU A 432 22.77 5.51 15.40
N GLN A 433 22.90 4.89 14.22
CA GLN A 433 24.09 4.99 13.37
C GLN A 433 24.02 6.16 12.39
N SER A 434 22.82 6.68 12.09
CA SER A 434 22.64 7.83 11.21
C SER A 434 22.88 9.13 11.98
N ARG A 435 23.74 10.01 11.45
CA ARG A 435 24.11 11.28 12.10
C ARG A 435 24.07 12.43 11.11
N ILE A 436 23.61 13.60 11.57
CA ILE A 436 23.60 14.83 10.78
C ILE A 436 24.35 15.93 11.52
N TYR A 437 25.59 16.19 11.10
CA TYR A 437 26.43 17.20 11.73
C TYR A 437 26.88 18.22 10.67
N ASN A 438 28.07 18.07 10.09
CA ASN A 438 28.52 18.84 8.92
C ASN A 438 28.03 18.23 7.59
N LYS A 439 27.78 16.92 7.59
CA LYS A 439 27.22 16.12 6.51
C LYS A 439 26.22 15.14 7.13
N ALA A 440 25.30 14.62 6.33
CA ALA A 440 24.40 13.56 6.78
C ALA A 440 24.99 12.19 6.42
N LEU A 441 25.40 11.42 7.42
CA LEU A 441 25.65 9.98 7.29
C LEU A 441 24.33 9.26 7.56
N ILE A 442 23.77 8.61 6.54
CA ILE A 442 22.56 7.80 6.66
C ILE A 442 22.95 6.34 6.51
N SER A 443 22.68 5.53 7.53
CA SER A 443 22.97 4.09 7.55
C SER A 443 21.67 3.29 7.67
N TRP A 444 21.60 2.14 7.01
CA TRP A 444 20.44 1.25 7.04
C TRP A 444 20.83 -0.22 7.13
N GLU A 445 19.94 -1.00 7.72
CA GLU A 445 20.12 -2.44 7.90
C GLU A 445 18.93 -3.20 7.28
N CYS A 446 19.17 -4.44 6.86
CA CYS A 446 18.11 -5.37 6.46
C CYS A 446 17.86 -6.32 7.64
N PRO A 447 16.65 -6.34 8.23
CA PRO A 447 16.36 -7.13 9.43
C PRO A 447 16.48 -8.66 9.25
N GLY A 448 16.55 -9.17 8.02
CA GLY A 448 16.65 -10.60 7.70
C GLY A 448 17.98 -11.02 7.06
N ASN A 449 18.27 -12.32 7.21
CA ASN A 449 19.49 -12.96 6.71
C ASN A 449 19.32 -13.61 5.32
N VAL A 450 18.27 -13.21 4.58
CA VAL A 450 17.91 -13.84 3.30
C VAL A 450 17.58 -12.72 2.32
N ASP A 451 18.51 -12.49 1.40
CA ASP A 451 18.45 -11.54 0.27
C ASP A 451 18.73 -10.06 0.58
N SER A 452 20.02 -9.72 0.75
CA SER A 452 20.49 -8.33 0.64
C SER A 452 20.28 -7.80 -0.78
N ALA A 453 19.88 -6.53 -0.88
CA ALA A 453 19.81 -5.82 -2.16
C ALA A 453 21.22 -5.63 -2.75
N ASP A 454 21.32 -5.66 -4.08
CA ASP A 454 22.58 -5.34 -4.79
C ASP A 454 22.81 -3.82 -4.84
N ILE A 455 21.71 -3.07 -4.93
CA ILE A 455 21.71 -1.61 -5.06
C ILE A 455 20.64 -1.04 -4.12
N TYR A 456 20.94 0.03 -3.43
CA TYR A 456 20.01 0.81 -2.64
C TYR A 456 19.79 2.18 -3.29
N VAL A 457 18.55 2.67 -3.24
CA VAL A 457 18.23 4.05 -3.63
C VAL A 457 17.82 4.79 -2.38
N LEU A 458 18.66 5.74 -1.98
CA LEU A 458 18.37 6.69 -0.91
C LEU A 458 17.69 7.91 -1.53
N GLU A 459 16.48 8.20 -1.07
CA GLU A 459 15.76 9.41 -1.43
C GLU A 459 15.69 10.34 -0.24
N TYR A 460 15.92 11.63 -0.49
CA TYR A 460 15.77 12.65 0.52
C TYR A 460 15.14 13.92 -0.04
N ARG A 461 14.46 14.65 0.84
CA ARG A 461 13.78 15.89 0.49
C ARG A 461 13.83 16.90 1.62
N LYS A 462 13.87 18.18 1.27
CA LYS A 462 13.81 19.27 2.24
C LYS A 462 12.34 19.53 2.64
N LEU A 463 12.04 19.53 3.93
CA LEU A 463 10.71 19.82 4.45
C LEU A 463 10.49 21.34 4.56
N ASN A 464 10.10 21.96 3.44
CA ASN A 464 9.67 23.37 3.41
C ASN A 464 8.18 23.50 3.76
N ARG A 465 7.77 24.63 4.36
CA ARG A 465 6.37 24.85 4.76
C ARG A 465 5.43 25.16 3.58
N GLU A 466 5.90 25.66 2.43
CA GLU A 466 4.97 26.24 1.44
C GLU A 466 5.23 26.05 -0.08
N ASP A 467 6.28 25.42 -0.61
CA ASP A 467 6.37 25.22 -2.09
C ASP A 467 7.22 24.02 -2.55
N GLU A 468 7.02 23.63 -3.82
CA GLU A 468 7.47 22.42 -4.53
C GLU A 468 8.73 21.75 -3.94
N THR A 469 8.53 20.57 -3.37
CA THR A 469 9.58 19.80 -2.71
C THR A 469 10.51 19.17 -3.75
N GLU A 470 11.69 19.76 -3.96
CA GLU A 470 12.77 19.10 -4.69
C GLU A 470 13.11 17.77 -4.00
N MET A 471 13.07 16.69 -4.78
CA MET A 471 13.34 15.33 -4.34
C MET A 471 14.65 14.88 -4.97
N TRP A 472 15.62 14.53 -4.13
CA TRP A 472 16.91 14.01 -4.56
C TRP A 472 16.95 12.49 -4.37
N GLN A 473 17.53 11.79 -5.33
CA GLN A 473 17.73 10.34 -5.29
C GLN A 473 19.19 10.02 -5.58
N VAL A 474 19.76 9.12 -4.80
CA VAL A 474 21.14 8.67 -4.93
C VAL A 474 21.17 7.15 -4.91
N GLU A 475 21.81 6.56 -5.91
CA GLU A 475 22.08 5.12 -5.98
C GLU A 475 23.34 4.79 -5.18
N VAL A 476 23.28 3.73 -4.37
CA VAL A 476 24.29 3.37 -3.38
C VAL A 476 24.45 1.85 -3.37
N CYS A 477 25.69 1.35 -3.46
CA CYS A 477 25.98 -0.09 -3.40
C CYS A 477 26.38 -0.57 -2.00
N SER A 478 26.51 0.34 -1.04
CA SER A 478 26.79 0.10 0.38
C SER A 478 25.52 0.23 1.23
N LYS A 479 25.62 -0.12 2.52
CA LYS A 479 24.54 0.03 3.52
C LYS A 479 24.49 1.42 4.19
N SER A 480 25.35 2.33 3.75
CA SER A 480 25.41 3.69 4.27
C SER A 480 25.79 4.69 3.18
N LYS A 481 25.38 5.95 3.34
CA LYS A 481 25.75 7.04 2.44
C LYS A 481 25.97 8.36 3.16
N VAL A 482 27.03 9.07 2.76
CA VAL A 482 27.27 10.45 3.18
C VAL A 482 26.70 11.44 2.16
N ILE A 483 25.76 12.27 2.59
CA ILE A 483 25.18 13.38 1.81
C ILE A 483 25.84 14.69 2.24
N SER A 484 26.34 15.43 1.26
CA SER A 484 26.94 16.77 1.42
C SER A 484 25.96 17.86 0.95
N ASP A 485 26.29 19.13 1.20
CA ASP A 485 25.58 20.29 0.64
C ASP A 485 24.11 20.44 1.10
N LEU A 486 23.82 20.04 2.35
CA LEU A 486 22.53 20.32 2.99
C LEU A 486 22.50 21.75 3.54
N ASP A 487 21.34 22.39 3.46
CA ASP A 487 21.14 23.73 4.01
C ASP A 487 21.15 23.68 5.54
N ASP A 488 21.71 24.72 6.17
CA ASP A 488 21.65 24.90 7.62
C ASP A 488 20.21 25.12 8.11
N ASP A 489 19.95 24.83 9.38
CA ASP A 489 18.67 24.99 10.09
C ASP A 489 17.44 24.41 9.35
N SER A 490 17.63 23.30 8.65
CA SER A 490 16.65 22.71 7.75
C SER A 490 16.34 21.27 8.14
N SER A 491 15.07 20.88 8.00
CA SER A 491 14.64 19.50 8.25
C SER A 491 14.60 18.74 6.93
N TYR A 492 15.24 17.57 6.90
CA TYR A 492 15.27 16.68 5.75
C TYR A 492 14.63 15.35 6.11
N ALA A 493 13.84 14.83 5.18
CA ALA A 493 13.19 13.54 5.32
C ALA A 493 13.87 12.54 4.40
N PHE A 494 14.28 11.40 4.95
CA PHE A 494 15.06 10.36 4.28
C PHE A 494 14.27 9.07 4.23
N ARG A 495 14.33 8.36 3.09
CA ARG A 495 13.82 6.99 2.94
C ARG A 495 14.69 6.21 1.96
N VAL A 496 14.80 4.91 2.17
CA VAL A 496 15.62 4.02 1.35
C VAL A 496 14.79 2.85 0.83
N ARG A 497 15.17 2.32 -0.32
CA ARG A 497 14.66 1.06 -0.87
C ARG A 497 15.78 0.25 -1.50
N GLY A 498 15.64 -1.07 -1.52
CA GLY A 498 16.59 -1.98 -2.14
C GLY A 498 16.14 -2.45 -3.52
N TYR A 499 17.11 -2.78 -4.36
CA TYR A 499 16.99 -3.39 -5.67
C TYR A 499 17.86 -4.64 -5.77
N LYS A 500 17.30 -5.72 -6.32
CA LYS A 500 18.04 -6.93 -6.71
C LYS A 500 17.58 -7.30 -8.12
N GLY A 501 18.40 -7.00 -9.12
CA GLY A 501 17.97 -7.01 -10.53
C GLY A 501 16.80 -6.05 -10.80
N SER A 502 15.66 -6.56 -11.28
CA SER A 502 14.43 -5.79 -11.53
C SER A 502 13.45 -5.75 -10.35
N ILE A 503 13.73 -6.48 -9.27
CA ILE A 503 12.88 -6.52 -8.08
C ILE A 503 13.24 -5.34 -7.18
N CYS A 504 12.24 -4.54 -6.79
CA CYS A 504 12.42 -3.44 -5.85
C CYS A 504 11.62 -3.67 -4.56
N SER A 505 12.22 -3.33 -3.42
CA SER A 505 11.50 -3.28 -2.15
C SER A 505 10.52 -2.09 -2.14
N PRO A 506 9.45 -2.15 -1.33
CA PRO A 506 8.77 -0.94 -0.88
C PRO A 506 9.76 0.02 -0.21
N TRP A 507 9.38 1.30 -0.15
CA TRP A 507 10.15 2.30 0.58
C TRP A 507 10.14 2.04 2.09
N SER A 508 11.27 2.31 2.74
CA SER A 508 11.40 2.35 4.19
C SER A 508 10.47 3.37 4.83
N ARG A 509 10.30 3.28 6.16
CA ARG A 509 9.79 4.39 6.96
C ARG A 509 10.62 5.66 6.70
N GLU A 510 9.94 6.80 6.66
CA GLU A 510 10.60 8.11 6.47
C GLU A 510 11.19 8.55 7.82
N VAL A 511 12.50 8.81 7.84
CA VAL A 511 13.22 9.33 9.01
C VAL A 511 13.51 10.81 8.78
N VAL A 512 13.14 11.65 9.75
CA VAL A 512 13.35 13.10 9.67
C VAL A 512 14.52 13.48 10.54
N LEU A 513 15.56 14.03 9.92
CA LEU A 513 16.73 14.57 10.60
C LEU A 513 16.83 16.07 10.33
N ARG A 514 17.35 16.83 11.29
CA ARG A 514 17.48 18.28 11.20
C ARG A 514 18.95 18.68 11.19
N THR A 515 19.35 19.50 10.23
CA THR A 515 20.71 20.05 10.18
C THR A 515 20.95 21.03 11.34
N PRO A 516 22.21 21.24 11.74
CA PRO A 516 22.54 22.23 12.76
C PRO A 516 21.99 23.63 12.45
N PRO A 517 21.69 24.44 13.47
CA PRO A 517 21.11 25.78 13.30
C PRO A 517 22.07 26.82 12.68
N ALA A 518 23.31 26.44 12.41
CA ALA A 518 24.37 27.26 11.84
C ALA A 518 25.50 26.37 11.27
N PRO A 519 26.37 26.91 10.40
CA PRO A 519 27.53 26.19 9.90
C PRO A 519 28.40 25.60 11.01
N VAL A 520 28.84 24.35 10.81
CA VAL A 520 29.71 23.66 11.77
C VAL A 520 31.09 24.33 11.81
N PHE A 521 31.52 24.70 13.02
CA PHE A 521 32.80 25.31 13.31
C PHE A 521 33.76 24.29 13.90
N SER A 522 34.81 23.96 13.15
CA SER A 522 35.85 23.04 13.56
C SER A 522 36.99 23.78 14.26
N PHE A 523 37.41 23.28 15.41
CA PHE A 523 38.58 23.75 16.16
C PHE A 523 39.22 22.56 16.90
N LEU A 524 40.45 22.75 17.37
CA LEU A 524 41.11 21.79 18.26
C LEU A 524 41.33 22.44 19.63
N PHE A 525 41.58 21.64 20.65
CA PHE A 525 41.99 22.18 21.95
C PHE A 525 43.37 22.85 21.84
N ASP A 526 43.46 24.08 22.36
CA ASP A 526 44.69 24.87 22.33
C ASP A 526 45.72 24.30 23.33
N ASP A 527 46.90 23.92 22.83
CA ASP A 527 48.01 23.37 23.61
C ASP A 527 48.92 24.45 24.24
N LYS A 528 48.63 25.73 23.98
CA LYS A 528 49.38 26.89 24.48
C LYS A 528 48.55 27.76 25.42
N CYS A 529 47.25 27.88 25.20
CA CYS A 529 46.36 28.75 25.97
C CYS A 529 45.45 27.95 26.89
N GLY A 530 45.68 28.04 28.20
CA GLY A 530 44.92 27.33 29.24
C GLY A 530 45.32 25.87 29.47
N TYR A 531 46.01 25.24 28.53
CA TYR A 531 46.54 23.90 28.73
C TYR A 531 47.66 23.85 29.79
N ASN A 532 47.48 22.98 30.79
CA ASN A 532 48.51 22.64 31.77
C ASN A 532 48.74 21.12 31.74
N SER A 533 49.92 20.68 31.31
CA SER A 533 50.28 19.26 31.16
C SER A 533 50.35 18.46 32.47
N GLU A 534 50.38 19.15 33.63
CA GLU A 534 50.32 18.53 34.95
C GLU A 534 48.88 18.15 35.33
N HIS A 535 47.88 18.91 34.85
CA HIS A 535 46.48 18.79 35.24
C HIS A 535 45.56 18.28 34.12
N LEU A 536 45.91 18.51 32.86
CA LEU A 536 45.14 18.11 31.68
C LEU A 536 45.97 17.18 30.78
N LEU A 537 45.31 16.20 30.19
CA LEU A 537 45.83 15.33 29.15
C LEU A 537 45.12 15.65 27.84
N LEU A 538 45.89 16.04 26.83
CA LEU A 538 45.41 16.15 25.46
C LEU A 538 45.79 14.92 24.67
N ASN A 539 44.86 14.40 23.85
CA ASN A 539 45.21 13.35 22.90
C ASN A 539 46.13 13.90 21.79
N PRO A 540 46.86 13.04 21.04
CA PRO A 540 47.76 13.49 19.98
C PRO A 540 47.08 14.32 18.88
N GLY A 541 45.78 14.09 18.65
CA GLY A 541 44.96 14.82 17.70
C GLY A 541 44.41 16.16 18.21
N ARG A 542 44.58 16.48 19.50
CA ARG A 542 43.97 17.63 20.22
C ARG A 542 42.45 17.72 20.07
N THR A 543 41.77 16.59 19.89
CA THR A 543 40.30 16.46 19.81
C THR A 543 39.67 16.01 21.13
N SER A 544 40.46 15.52 22.08
CA SER A 544 39.98 15.19 23.42
C SER A 544 40.87 15.75 24.52
N VAL A 545 40.24 16.14 25.62
CA VAL A 545 40.89 16.63 26.83
C VAL A 545 40.34 15.89 28.04
N GLU A 546 41.24 15.36 28.86
CA GLU A 546 40.90 14.69 30.12
C GLU A 546 41.60 15.39 31.28
N SER A 547 40.88 15.63 32.38
CA SER A 547 41.50 16.10 33.62
C SER A 547 42.17 14.93 34.33
N ARG A 548 43.46 15.08 34.58
CA ARG A 548 44.21 14.19 35.48
C ARG A 548 43.69 14.49 36.87
N ALA A 549 42.74 13.70 37.35
CA ALA A 549 42.34 13.75 38.75
C ALA A 549 43.62 13.67 39.60
N GLY A 550 43.99 14.78 40.22
CA GLY A 550 45.30 14.93 40.81
C GLY A 550 45.51 13.94 41.95
N PHE A 551 46.52 13.09 41.84
CA PHE A 551 47.18 12.43 42.98
C PHE A 551 47.42 13.40 44.19
N PRO A 552 47.64 14.72 43.99
CA PRO A 552 47.71 15.70 45.07
C PRO A 552 46.39 16.01 45.80
N LEU A 553 45.21 15.84 45.19
CA LEU A 553 43.90 16.03 45.86
C LEU A 553 43.61 14.90 46.87
N LEU A 554 44.08 13.69 46.56
CA LEU A 554 43.99 12.54 47.48
C LEU A 554 44.96 12.70 48.66
N LEU A 555 46.19 13.20 48.41
CA LEU A 555 47.22 13.38 49.45
C LEU A 555 47.04 14.65 50.31
N GLY A 556 46.39 15.70 49.79
CA GLY A 556 46.11 16.93 50.54
C GLY A 556 44.99 16.79 51.57
N SER A 557 44.09 15.82 51.38
CA SER A 557 42.97 15.56 52.30
C SER A 557 43.41 15.03 53.69
N GLU A 558 44.65 14.51 53.80
CA GLU A 558 45.20 13.99 55.06
C GLU A 558 45.85 15.05 55.96
N ARG A 559 45.99 16.32 55.51
CA ARG A 559 46.66 17.38 56.29
C ARG A 559 45.80 18.63 56.48
N LEU A 560 44.91 18.56 57.47
CA LEU A 560 44.39 19.65 58.32
C LEU A 560 43.81 20.94 57.69
N GLN A 561 42.50 21.13 57.92
CA GLN A 561 41.87 22.35 58.46
C GLN A 561 42.11 23.72 57.76
N VAL A 562 42.18 23.81 56.43
CA VAL A 562 41.75 25.00 55.66
C VAL A 562 41.24 24.50 54.30
N GLY A 563 40.10 25.01 53.82
CA GLY A 563 39.33 24.44 52.70
C GLY A 563 40.16 24.01 51.48
N CYS A 564 40.02 22.75 51.06
CA CYS A 564 40.55 22.29 49.77
C CYS A 564 39.76 22.97 48.65
N TYR A 565 40.36 23.98 48.03
CA TYR A 565 39.84 24.62 46.83
C TYR A 565 39.95 23.63 45.67
N THR A 566 38.80 23.12 45.19
CA THR A 566 38.76 22.38 43.91
C THR A 566 39.07 23.35 42.78
N THR A 567 40.28 23.28 42.22
CA THR A 567 40.71 24.09 41.08
C THR A 567 39.96 23.66 39.82
N LEU A 568 39.52 24.63 39.02
CA LEU A 568 38.96 24.41 37.68
C LEU A 568 40.10 24.53 36.68
N ASP A 569 40.30 23.48 35.89
CA ASP A 569 41.29 23.49 34.81
C ASP A 569 40.62 23.98 33.53
N TYR A 570 40.99 25.18 33.07
CA TYR A 570 40.37 25.85 31.94
C TYR A 570 41.15 25.61 30.65
N ILE A 571 40.48 25.24 29.57
CA ILE A 571 41.05 25.10 28.24
C ILE A 571 40.12 25.72 27.20
N ILE A 572 40.71 26.27 26.12
CA ILE A 572 39.96 26.90 25.03
C ILE A 572 40.21 26.20 23.70
N GLY A 573 39.41 26.52 22.70
CA GLY A 573 39.71 26.18 21.31
C GLY A 573 40.86 27.03 20.75
N ASP A 574 41.63 26.45 19.82
CA ASP A 574 42.75 27.09 19.13
C ASP A 574 42.33 28.17 18.11
N THR A 575 41.06 28.17 17.73
CA THR A 575 40.49 29.03 16.70
C THR A 575 39.38 29.91 17.27
N GLY A 576 39.44 31.21 16.98
CA GLY A 576 38.47 32.20 17.45
C GLY A 576 37.44 32.60 16.40
N ILE A 577 36.24 32.98 16.86
CA ILE A 577 35.08 33.39 16.06
C ILE A 577 34.90 34.90 16.21
N ALA A 578 34.95 35.64 15.10
CA ALA A 578 34.82 37.10 15.11
C ALA A 578 33.41 37.61 14.76
N LYS A 579 32.72 36.94 13.82
CA LYS A 579 31.41 37.35 13.28
C LYS A 579 30.63 36.13 12.75
N GLY A 580 29.33 36.31 12.55
CA GLY A 580 28.46 35.26 12.03
C GLY A 580 27.93 34.31 13.10
N LYS A 581 27.18 33.31 12.64
CA LYS A 581 26.59 32.25 13.45
C LYS A 581 27.34 30.95 13.21
N HIS A 582 27.70 30.24 14.27
CA HIS A 582 28.54 29.03 14.23
C HIS A 582 28.04 27.98 15.21
N PHE A 583 28.18 26.71 14.87
CA PHE A 583 27.77 25.58 15.72
C PHE A 583 28.91 24.58 15.92
N TRP A 584 29.07 24.04 17.12
CA TRP A 584 29.96 22.89 17.36
C TRP A 584 29.35 21.96 18.40
N ALA A 585 29.69 20.67 18.31
CA ALA A 585 29.22 19.65 19.23
C ALA A 585 30.38 18.86 19.87
N PHE A 586 30.10 18.28 21.03
CA PHE A 586 31.06 17.51 21.81
C PHE A 586 30.35 16.55 22.76
N HIS A 587 31.10 15.54 23.16
CA HIS A 587 30.72 14.51 24.11
C HIS A 587 31.39 14.78 25.47
N VAL A 588 30.65 14.55 26.54
CA VAL A 588 31.19 14.54 27.90
C VAL A 588 31.07 13.14 28.45
N GLU A 589 32.18 12.56 28.87
CA GLU A 589 32.21 11.18 29.34
C GLU A 589 31.29 10.98 30.54
N ALA A 590 30.60 9.84 30.59
CA ALA A 590 29.56 9.59 31.60
C ALA A 590 30.11 9.54 33.04
N TYR A 591 31.40 9.26 33.21
CA TYR A 591 32.10 9.27 34.50
C TYR A 591 32.54 10.67 34.94
N SER A 592 32.37 11.70 34.10
CA SER A 592 32.83 13.05 34.38
C SER A 592 32.12 13.63 35.61
N TYR A 593 32.93 14.08 36.57
CA TYR A 593 32.42 14.68 37.81
C TYR A 593 31.73 16.02 37.52
N LEU A 594 32.48 17.00 37.01
CA LEU A 594 31.92 18.30 36.63
C LEU A 594 32.73 18.94 35.49
N VAL A 595 32.02 19.39 34.46
CA VAL A 595 32.55 20.12 33.30
C VAL A 595 31.73 21.39 33.10
N LYS A 596 32.38 22.52 32.91
CA LYS A 596 31.72 23.77 32.49
C LYS A 596 32.05 24.05 31.04
N VAL A 597 31.04 24.41 30.26
CA VAL A 597 31.17 24.62 28.81
C VAL A 597 30.50 25.91 28.38
N GLY A 598 31.07 26.57 27.38
CA GLY A 598 30.51 27.81 26.85
C GLY A 598 31.48 28.56 25.96
N VAL A 599 31.38 29.89 25.99
CA VAL A 599 32.22 30.79 25.19
C VAL A 599 32.83 31.89 26.04
N VAL A 600 34.00 32.37 25.61
CA VAL A 600 34.73 33.47 26.26
C VAL A 600 35.27 34.45 25.22
N SER A 601 35.31 35.74 25.56
CA SER A 601 35.91 36.77 24.69
C SER A 601 37.42 36.87 24.92
N SER A 602 38.18 37.25 23.89
CA SER A 602 39.63 37.46 23.96
C SER A 602 40.04 38.45 25.05
N HIS A 603 39.23 39.49 25.28
CA HIS A 603 39.44 40.48 26.34
C HIS A 603 39.31 39.90 27.76
N GLN A 604 38.57 38.80 27.91
CA GLN A 604 38.31 38.13 29.18
C GLN A 604 39.26 36.95 29.44
N ILE A 605 39.81 36.33 28.39
CA ILE A 605 40.82 35.26 28.49
C ILE A 605 41.98 35.69 29.41
N ASN A 606 42.54 36.90 29.19
CA ASN A 606 43.63 37.41 30.03
C ASN A 606 43.21 37.60 31.49
N LYS A 607 41.96 38.04 31.75
CA LYS A 607 41.47 38.18 33.13
C LYS A 607 41.25 36.83 33.80
N LEU A 608 40.82 35.82 33.05
CA LEU A 608 40.51 34.50 33.56
C LEU A 608 41.77 33.72 33.95
N PHE A 609 42.80 33.73 33.09
CA PHE A 609 44.05 33.01 33.34
C PHE A 609 45.01 33.75 34.29
N HIS A 610 44.87 35.08 34.45
CA HIS A 610 45.67 35.83 35.43
C HIS A 610 45.03 35.97 36.82
N ASN A 611 43.71 35.82 36.98
CA ASN A 611 43.02 35.94 38.28
C ASN A 611 42.83 34.61 39.05
N SER A 612 43.43 33.50 38.63
CA SER A 612 43.28 32.20 39.33
C SER A 612 43.91 32.14 40.73
N HIS A 613 44.56 33.22 41.19
CA HIS A 613 45.20 33.31 42.51
C HIS A 613 44.45 34.13 43.57
N ASP A 614 43.33 34.80 43.25
CA ASP A 614 42.59 35.60 44.25
C ASP A 614 41.09 35.29 44.26
N VAL A 615 40.71 34.24 45.00
CA VAL A 615 39.40 34.21 45.68
C VAL A 615 39.67 34.43 47.16
N THR A 616 39.49 35.68 47.57
CA THR A 616 39.58 36.20 48.92
C THR A 616 38.73 35.41 49.90
N SER A 617 39.37 34.95 50.98
CA SER A 617 38.76 34.37 52.18
C SER A 617 37.79 35.37 52.84
N PRO A 618 36.56 34.99 53.23
CA PRO A 618 35.87 35.67 54.31
C PRO A 618 36.57 35.28 55.61
N ARG A 619 37.24 36.24 56.25
CA ARG A 619 37.75 36.08 57.63
C ARG A 619 36.55 35.85 58.55
N TYR A 620 36.51 34.72 59.24
CA TYR A 620 35.60 34.52 60.37
C TYR A 620 36.37 34.76 61.66
N GLU A 621 36.14 35.94 62.26
CA GLU A 621 36.44 36.18 63.67
C GLU A 621 35.47 35.39 64.56
N GLN A 622 35.92 35.14 65.79
CA GLN A 622 35.22 34.38 66.81
C GLN A 622 33.85 34.96 67.19
N ASP A 623 32.92 34.03 67.43
CA ASP A 623 31.93 34.01 68.52
C ASP A 623 30.92 35.18 68.58
N SER A 624 29.65 34.87 68.26
CA SER A 624 28.44 35.37 68.95
C SER A 624 27.20 34.84 68.22
N GLY A 625 26.40 34.02 68.91
CA GLY A 625 25.09 33.64 68.41
C GLY A 625 24.14 34.83 68.35
N HIS A 626 23.34 34.93 67.28
CA HIS A 626 21.92 35.27 67.33
C HIS A 626 21.30 35.25 65.92
N ASP A 627 19.98 35.19 65.96
CA ASP A 627 18.98 34.95 64.95
C ASP A 627 18.85 36.06 63.87
N SER A 628 18.12 35.72 62.82
CA SER A 628 17.51 36.60 61.80
C SER A 628 18.40 37.20 60.70
N GLY A 629 17.90 37.08 59.47
CA GLY A 629 18.60 37.40 58.24
C GLY A 629 18.35 38.80 57.70
N SER A 630 19.13 39.13 56.67
CA SER A 630 18.84 40.14 55.65
C SER A 630 20.01 40.20 54.67
N GLU A 631 19.66 40.16 53.39
CA GLU A 631 20.25 41.00 52.33
C GLU A 631 21.68 40.69 51.85
N ASP A 632 21.78 39.79 50.86
CA ASP A 632 22.83 39.88 49.83
C ASP A 632 22.40 40.90 48.77
N THR A 633 22.68 42.16 49.06
CA THR A 633 22.72 43.24 48.08
C THR A 633 23.84 43.03 47.06
N PHE A 634 23.45 42.93 45.79
CA PHE A 634 24.09 43.60 44.65
C PHE A 634 25.61 43.38 44.43
N PHE A 635 25.94 42.42 43.57
CA PHE A 635 26.98 42.59 42.55
C PHE A 635 26.30 42.39 41.17
N ASP A 636 25.76 43.49 40.65
CA ASP A 636 25.21 43.58 39.31
C ASP A 636 26.31 43.94 38.30
N SER A 637 26.05 43.59 37.04
CA SER A 637 26.78 43.91 35.80
C SER A 637 27.97 42.99 35.39
N SER A 638 27.69 42.16 34.39
CA SER A 638 28.60 41.35 33.54
C SER A 638 29.18 40.05 34.14
N LYS A 639 28.46 38.92 34.00
CA LYS A 639 29.08 37.59 34.17
C LYS A 639 30.17 37.41 33.08
N PRO A 640 31.43 37.12 33.44
CA PRO A 640 32.59 37.23 32.54
C PRO A 640 32.77 36.04 31.57
N CYS A 641 32.02 34.94 31.73
CA CYS A 641 31.96 33.83 30.78
C CYS A 641 30.54 33.24 30.85
N THR A 642 29.99 32.84 29.71
CA THR A 642 28.66 32.23 29.66
C THR A 642 28.83 30.72 29.71
N LEU A 643 29.01 30.19 30.91
CA LEU A 643 29.28 28.79 31.15
C LEU A 643 28.05 28.07 31.70
N VAL A 644 27.73 26.92 31.12
CA VAL A 644 26.75 25.94 31.63
C VAL A 644 27.50 24.82 32.32
N THR A 645 26.93 24.26 33.39
CA THR A 645 27.56 23.17 34.16
C THR A 645 26.95 21.83 33.77
N LEU A 646 27.82 20.86 33.51
CA LEU A 646 27.52 19.46 33.15
C LEU A 646 28.20 18.56 34.17
N GLY A 647 27.60 17.44 34.54
CA GLY A 647 28.24 16.50 35.44
C GLY A 647 27.25 15.57 36.10
N MET A 648 27.73 14.41 36.57
CA MET A 648 26.87 13.42 37.24
C MET A 648 25.64 13.01 36.41
N LYS A 649 25.81 12.91 35.08
CA LYS A 649 24.74 12.65 34.08
C LYS A 649 23.62 13.71 34.03
N LYS A 650 23.90 14.94 34.47
CA LYS A 650 22.95 16.06 34.52
C LYS A 650 23.49 17.30 33.81
N PHE A 651 22.57 18.04 33.21
CA PHE A 651 22.77 19.37 32.61
C PHE A 651 22.09 20.42 33.51
N PHE A 652 22.84 21.41 33.97
CA PHE A 652 22.35 22.41 34.94
C PHE A 652 22.18 23.78 34.30
N ILE A 653 20.92 24.24 34.21
CA ILE A 653 20.59 25.58 33.68
C ILE A 653 20.98 26.67 34.70
N PRO A 654 21.83 27.65 34.32
CA PRO A 654 22.25 28.73 35.23
C PRO A 654 21.10 29.61 35.72
N THR A 655 21.15 30.07 36.97
CA THR A 655 20.20 31.04 37.53
C THR A 655 20.40 32.43 36.92
N THR A 656 19.38 32.90 36.20
CA THR A 656 19.23 34.27 35.68
C THR A 656 17.86 34.83 36.11
N PRO A 657 17.66 36.16 36.11
CA PRO A 657 16.38 36.77 36.49
C PRO A 657 15.17 36.34 35.63
N ALA A 658 15.42 35.72 34.47
CA ALA A 658 14.41 35.25 33.52
C ALA A 658 14.16 33.72 33.58
N ALA A 659 14.78 32.98 34.50
CA ALA A 659 14.67 31.52 34.60
C ALA A 659 13.40 31.05 35.34
N PRO A 660 12.87 29.84 35.05
CA PRO A 660 11.70 29.28 35.73
C PRO A 660 11.93 29.13 37.24
N LYS A 661 10.93 29.50 38.04
CA LYS A 661 11.01 29.55 39.52
C LYS A 661 11.11 28.17 40.19
N ASP A 662 10.88 27.09 39.45
CA ASP A 662 10.93 25.71 39.96
C ASP A 662 12.36 25.12 39.85
N PRO A 663 12.98 24.62 40.94
CA PRO A 663 14.28 23.95 40.89
C PRO A 663 14.30 22.65 40.08
N ALA A 664 13.17 21.94 39.95
CA ALA A 664 13.12 20.65 39.24
C ALA A 664 13.23 20.80 37.72
N SER A 665 12.76 21.92 37.16
CA SER A 665 12.81 22.19 35.70
C SER A 665 14.17 22.71 35.22
N ARG A 666 15.13 22.92 36.12
CA ARG A 666 16.47 23.46 35.83
C ARG A 666 17.56 22.39 35.67
N ILE A 667 17.22 21.14 35.95
CA ILE A 667 18.11 19.99 35.83
C ILE A 667 17.56 19.09 34.73
N LEU A 668 18.27 19.03 33.61
CA LEU A 668 17.94 18.16 32.48
C LEU A 668 18.85 16.91 32.51
N PRO A 669 18.41 15.77 31.96
CA PRO A 669 19.33 14.68 31.70
C PRO A 669 20.43 15.16 30.73
N LEU A 670 21.67 14.74 30.96
CA LEU A 670 22.77 15.05 30.06
C LEU A 670 22.56 14.29 28.73
N PRO A 671 22.47 14.98 27.57
CA PRO A 671 22.44 14.32 26.26
C PRO A 671 23.72 13.52 26.00
N SER A 672 23.66 12.55 25.08
CA SER A 672 24.84 11.85 24.57
C SER A 672 25.82 12.83 23.93
N CYS A 673 25.31 13.69 23.04
CA CYS A 673 26.07 14.73 22.38
C CYS A 673 25.47 16.13 22.66
N LEU A 674 26.30 17.07 23.11
CA LEU A 674 25.88 18.45 23.38
C LEU A 674 26.38 19.38 22.28
N GLY A 675 25.49 20.24 21.77
CA GLY A 675 25.81 21.28 20.79
C GLY A 675 25.81 22.68 21.41
N ILE A 676 26.69 23.56 20.93
CA ILE A 676 26.67 24.99 21.23
C ILE A 676 26.57 25.76 19.92
N CYS A 677 25.58 26.65 19.82
CA CYS A 677 25.47 27.62 18.75
C CYS A 677 25.80 29.02 19.27
N LEU A 678 26.81 29.67 18.69
CA LEU A 678 27.17 31.06 18.95
C LEU A 678 26.70 31.93 17.79
N ASP A 679 25.82 32.88 18.08
CA ASP A 679 25.41 33.95 17.18
C ASP A 679 26.09 35.25 17.61
N CYS A 680 27.24 35.56 16.98
CA CYS A 680 28.00 36.77 17.28
C CYS A 680 27.26 38.04 16.84
N ASP A 681 26.41 37.94 15.82
CA ASP A 681 25.74 39.09 15.21
C ASP A 681 24.57 39.56 16.09
N ASN A 682 23.84 38.63 16.69
CA ASN A 682 22.75 38.91 17.64
C ASN A 682 23.18 38.87 19.12
N GLY A 683 24.43 38.50 19.42
CA GLY A 683 24.97 38.46 20.77
C GLY A 683 24.30 37.40 21.65
N LYS A 684 24.17 36.18 21.12
CA LYS A 684 23.39 35.10 21.75
C LYS A 684 24.13 33.76 21.66
N VAL A 685 23.98 32.94 22.69
CA VAL A 685 24.48 31.56 22.73
C VAL A 685 23.35 30.62 23.11
N GLU A 686 23.23 29.53 22.36
CA GLU A 686 22.24 28.49 22.52
C GLU A 686 22.93 27.14 22.72
N PHE A 687 22.39 26.34 23.64
CA PHE A 687 22.86 24.99 23.95
C PHE A 687 21.82 24.00 23.45
N TYR A 688 22.25 22.98 22.72
CA TYR A 688 21.40 21.99 22.06
C TYR A 688 21.72 20.58 22.54
N ASP A 689 20.70 19.73 22.53
CA ASP A 689 20.86 18.30 22.36
C ASP A 689 21.17 18.07 20.88
N ALA A 690 22.41 17.67 20.56
CA ALA A 690 22.89 17.60 19.19
C ALA A 690 22.33 16.40 18.42
N ASP A 691 21.87 15.35 19.11
CA ASP A 691 21.32 14.15 18.47
C ASP A 691 19.94 14.42 17.85
N CYS A 692 19.13 15.24 18.53
CA CYS A 692 17.79 15.62 18.06
C CYS A 692 17.65 17.09 17.64
N MET A 693 18.74 17.87 17.65
CA MET A 693 18.79 19.32 17.38
C MET A 693 17.74 20.11 18.18
N LYS A 694 17.57 19.77 19.45
CA LYS A 694 16.61 20.42 20.35
C LYS A 694 17.32 21.43 21.24
N CYS A 695 16.89 22.70 21.20
CA CYS A 695 17.43 23.74 22.08
C CYS A 695 17.06 23.46 23.55
N LEU A 696 18.08 23.39 24.40
CA LEU A 696 18.00 23.14 25.84
C LEU A 696 18.02 24.44 26.64
N TYR A 697 18.88 25.39 26.26
CA TYR A 697 19.05 26.65 26.96
C TYR A 697 19.57 27.76 26.05
N GLU A 698 19.09 28.98 26.27
CA GLU A 698 19.47 30.17 25.52
C GLU A 698 19.89 31.28 26.48
N CYS A 699 20.94 32.03 26.12
CA CYS A 699 21.41 33.16 26.90
C CYS A 699 22.10 34.24 26.04
N LYS A 700 22.09 35.48 26.53
CA LYS A 700 22.74 36.62 25.87
C LYS A 700 24.22 36.70 26.23
N VAL A 701 25.06 37.01 25.26
CA VAL A 701 26.51 37.11 25.40
C VAL A 701 27.03 38.38 24.71
N ASN A 702 27.91 39.11 25.39
CA ASN A 702 28.57 40.26 24.79
C ASN A 702 29.71 39.80 23.87
N CYS A 703 29.50 39.91 22.56
CA CYS A 703 30.46 39.48 21.53
C CYS A 703 31.45 40.61 21.17
N SER A 704 32.10 41.19 22.17
CA SER A 704 33.11 42.25 21.97
C SER A 704 34.50 41.65 21.72
N GLY A 705 34.88 41.49 20.45
CA GLY A 705 36.17 40.93 20.03
C GLY A 705 36.05 39.48 19.54
N MET A 706 37.18 38.75 19.48
CA MET A 706 37.16 37.34 19.10
C MET A 706 36.61 36.50 20.26
N MET A 707 35.70 35.58 19.94
CA MET A 707 35.08 34.64 20.88
C MET A 707 35.70 33.25 20.70
N TYR A 708 35.96 32.55 21.79
CA TYR A 708 36.56 31.22 21.76
C TYR A 708 35.64 30.22 22.48
N PRO A 709 35.48 28.98 21.96
CA PRO A 709 34.93 27.87 22.72
C PRO A 709 35.76 27.65 23.99
N MET A 710 35.10 27.43 25.11
CA MET A 710 35.74 27.34 26.42
C MET A 710 35.19 26.17 27.23
N PHE A 711 36.11 25.43 27.84
CA PHE A 711 35.84 24.26 28.66
C PHE A 711 36.58 24.39 29.99
N ALA A 712 35.94 23.99 31.08
CA ALA A 712 36.57 23.93 32.39
C ALA A 712 36.27 22.58 33.02
N LEU A 713 37.31 21.80 33.33
CA LEU A 713 37.18 20.47 33.89
C LEU A 713 37.47 20.51 35.39
N MET A 714 36.72 19.73 36.17
CA MET A 714 36.93 19.57 37.61
C MET A 714 36.82 18.10 38.00
N GLY A 715 37.83 17.61 38.73
CA GLY A 715 37.91 16.21 39.14
C GLY A 715 38.17 15.28 37.94
N GLY A 716 37.84 14.00 38.06
CA GLY A 716 37.91 13.08 36.92
C GLY A 716 36.84 13.45 35.91
N ALA A 717 37.24 14.06 34.79
CA ALA A 717 36.34 14.50 33.72
C ALA A 717 37.03 14.44 32.37
N ALA A 718 36.28 14.17 31.31
CA ALA A 718 36.78 14.09 29.96
C ALA A 718 35.77 14.68 28.95
N VAL A 719 36.30 15.38 27.96
CA VAL A 719 35.54 16.02 26.88
C VAL A 719 36.16 15.63 25.54
N HIS A 720 35.32 15.20 24.60
CA HIS A 720 35.71 14.80 23.26
C HIS A 720 34.93 15.66 22.25
N LEU A 721 35.63 16.36 21.37
CA LEU A 721 34.99 17.11 20.29
C LEU A 721 34.37 16.15 19.27
N GLU A 722 33.19 16.47 18.74
CA GLU A 722 32.58 15.65 17.70
C GLU A 722 33.36 15.78 16.40
N GLU A 723 33.78 14.64 15.85
CA GLU A 723 34.52 14.61 14.59
C GLU A 723 33.62 14.99 13.41
N ALA A 724 34.20 15.67 12.43
CA ALA A 724 33.50 15.96 11.19
C ALA A 724 33.22 14.66 10.43
N VAL A 725 31.99 14.46 9.98
CA VAL A 725 31.64 13.36 9.06
C VAL A 725 32.44 13.57 7.78
N THR A 726 33.36 12.65 7.49
CA THR A 726 34.22 12.66 6.30
C THR A 726 33.83 11.55 5.31
N ALA A 727 34.30 11.65 4.06
CA ALA A 727 34.08 10.60 3.07
C ALA A 727 34.77 9.27 3.43
N LYS A 728 35.75 9.27 4.34
CA LYS A 728 36.47 8.06 4.79
C LYS A 728 35.65 7.16 5.72
N TYR A 729 34.50 7.62 6.21
CA TYR A 729 33.56 6.77 6.95
C TYR A 729 33.00 5.63 6.07
N GLU A 730 33.04 5.75 4.74
CA GLU A 730 32.66 4.67 3.82
C GLU A 730 33.63 3.45 3.89
N GLU A 731 34.84 3.58 4.46
CA GLU A 731 35.86 2.50 4.50
C GLU A 731 35.91 1.69 5.80
N HIS A 732 35.28 2.16 6.90
CA HIS A 732 35.45 1.55 8.23
C HIS A 732 34.46 0.41 8.57
N ASP A 733 33.43 0.17 7.75
CA ASP A 733 32.32 -0.73 8.11
C ASP A 733 32.30 -2.08 7.37
N ASP A 734 33.29 -2.37 6.50
CA ASP A 734 33.37 -3.65 5.77
C ASP A 734 34.26 -4.72 6.47
N ASN A 735 34.77 -4.46 7.68
CA ASN A 735 35.61 -5.41 8.43
C ASN A 735 35.32 -5.40 9.95
N VAL A 736 34.14 -5.87 10.36
CA VAL A 736 33.91 -6.46 11.69
C VAL A 736 33.08 -7.73 11.58
#